data_AF-G8BHD9-F1
#
_entry.id   AF-G8BHD9-F1
#
_cell.length_a   1.000
_cell.length_b   1.000
_cell.length_c   1.000
_cell.angle_alpha   90.00
_cell.angle_beta   90.00
_cell.angle_gamma   90.00
#
_symmetry.space_group_name_H-M   'P 1'
#
loop_
_entity.id
_entity.type
_entity.pdbx_description
1 polymer ?
#
loop_
_entity_poly.entity_id
_entity_poly.type
_entity_poly.pdbx_seq_one_letter_code
_entity_poly.pdbx_strand_id
1 'polypeptide(L)'
;MLRSKRRFKKPLILVFLINIVYVLTFCLSRSANKNVDTQQIHITTDGSDSLPQLANTDIDYARKLEHLLTNMEPPKHTTTLEKSLKELNNIAQSNLLYQDDRLTFGSLFDHILSQDSIPKAIPFQWSDWVDLSYLNHQLNKPFEQRLKCLDIIHEMNFVPSGGRARAKSDPKRIGCIDTKDLSDEEVKQLGFQDKSELPGFIQFQHTSVTTTEYVRNLQGKSYLLTHQPLPYKIMFLNDYGDDLSFDVYKGRRPETTKSKFNLVTQFEQIAPNTTFKYSPQPLIELQEKHFTYNRIILAQKWNQLRTAKEPLDLMQQSFLNSMVTTIETKPSRNPETRYFKEATLHTNFDNSDSGWHYDWRFFNGKLGDNVDRTSIIMERLSRNWFKFSEKHGMVSWIAHGPLLSWYWNGGTFPFDNDLDIQMPIEHLLKLGEFYNQTLVVEDVREGTGKFLIEVGTFVHNRQISKRGNHIDARFIDIDTGVYIDITGLSTSGASPSSNYFQNVNDDVDEGPVLEKGAAVFNDRRVHFYNLPHLSPLKLTMLNGVPCYVPNSIIQRLKFEYPNRALTKVEYKDWYFVNKLQSWIHEPSLVKALDPNDYMKSNGRVNKTKLKKLIQNLSDEEIYQILTENHQVLIDYYQSQALAQYHQREIRHLFQVDGTKHKNVNDLPQGKILDNPNAYADQEYIHLIKQGVHLKPPVRESLFEYEKVNGYRDKHNQQAFEKLDKIEVH
;
A
#
# COMPACT_ATOMS: atom_id res chain seq x y z
N MET A 1 55.76 40.53 41.16
CA MET A 1 54.79 41.14 40.22
C MET A 1 55.20 40.77 38.79
N LEU A 2 54.27 40.27 37.97
CA LEU A 2 54.36 40.17 36.49
C LEU A 2 55.55 39.43 35.86
N ARG A 3 55.54 38.09 35.78
CA ARG A 3 56.14 37.28 34.67
C ARG A 3 55.99 35.77 34.92
N SER A 4 54.79 35.20 34.70
CA SER A 4 54.69 33.76 34.36
C SER A 4 53.36 33.35 33.70
N LYS A 5 52.31 34.18 33.78
CA LYS A 5 51.00 33.94 33.14
C LYS A 5 50.97 34.11 31.59
N ARG A 6 52.09 33.87 30.88
CA ARG A 6 52.15 33.92 29.40
C ARG A 6 52.36 32.56 28.72
N ARG A 7 52.72 31.49 29.45
CA ARG A 7 52.95 30.16 28.84
C ARG A 7 51.68 29.34 28.58
N PHE A 8 50.57 29.62 29.27
CA PHE A 8 49.32 28.86 29.07
C PHE A 8 48.29 29.56 28.17
N LYS A 9 48.48 30.83 27.82
CA LYS A 9 47.54 31.53 26.93
C LYS A 9 47.55 30.96 25.51
N LYS A 10 48.73 30.65 24.96
CA LYS A 10 48.83 30.10 23.60
C LYS A 10 48.19 28.71 23.45
N PRO A 11 48.45 27.73 24.33
CA PRO A 11 47.77 26.43 24.24
C PRO A 11 46.28 26.52 24.57
N LEU A 12 45.84 27.37 25.52
CA LEU A 12 44.39 27.56 25.74
C LEU A 12 43.71 28.22 24.53
N ILE A 13 44.34 29.23 23.92
CA ILE A 13 43.81 29.87 22.70
C ILE A 13 43.78 28.87 21.55
N LEU A 14 44.77 27.98 21.45
CA LEU A 14 44.81 26.93 20.45
C LEU A 14 43.70 25.88 20.69
N VAL A 15 43.48 25.44 21.92
CA VAL A 15 42.37 24.54 22.28
C VAL A 15 41.02 25.22 22.07
N PHE A 16 40.91 26.51 22.36
CA PHE A 16 39.69 27.28 22.13
C PHE A 16 39.44 27.49 20.63
N LEU A 17 40.48 27.72 19.83
CA LEU A 17 40.40 27.78 18.37
C LEU A 17 40.07 26.43 17.76
N ILE A 18 40.65 25.34 18.25
CA ILE A 18 40.33 23.97 17.80
C ILE A 18 38.89 23.63 18.16
N ASN A 19 38.40 24.02 19.35
CA ASN A 19 37.00 23.81 19.72
C ASN A 19 36.06 24.72 18.91
N ILE A 20 36.43 25.98 18.64
CA ILE A 20 35.64 26.86 17.77
C ILE A 20 35.61 26.31 16.34
N VAL A 21 36.74 25.85 15.80
CA VAL A 21 36.79 25.21 14.50
C VAL A 21 35.99 23.92 14.52
N TYR A 22 36.14 23.04 15.52
CA TYR A 22 35.35 21.82 15.63
C TYR A 22 33.85 22.10 15.74
N VAL A 23 33.44 23.08 16.55
CA VAL A 23 32.04 23.51 16.68
C VAL A 23 31.56 24.17 15.40
N LEU A 24 32.37 24.99 14.72
CA LEU A 24 32.01 25.58 13.42
C LEU A 24 31.92 24.52 12.33
N THR A 25 32.83 23.56 12.26
CA THR A 25 32.80 22.45 11.30
C THR A 25 31.67 21.48 11.62
N PHE A 26 31.36 21.24 12.89
CA PHE A 26 30.21 20.46 13.35
C PHE A 26 28.89 21.19 13.10
N CYS A 27 28.85 22.52 13.28
CA CYS A 27 27.70 23.35 12.94
C CYS A 27 27.55 23.54 11.44
N LEU A 28 28.63 23.60 10.66
CA LEU A 28 28.62 23.65 9.20
C LEU A 28 28.28 22.29 8.59
N SER A 29 28.72 21.17 9.18
CA SER A 29 28.30 19.83 8.76
C SER A 29 26.85 19.55 9.15
N ARG A 30 26.39 20.04 10.33
CA ARG A 30 24.97 20.04 10.67
C ARG A 30 24.15 21.07 9.90
N SER A 31 24.71 22.18 9.45
CA SER A 31 24.03 23.14 8.58
C SER A 31 23.94 22.60 7.16
N ALA A 32 24.98 21.89 6.69
CA ALA A 32 24.95 21.15 5.45
C ALA A 32 23.98 19.95 5.49
N ASN A 33 23.78 19.33 6.66
CA ASN A 33 22.75 18.31 6.90
C ASN A 33 21.39 18.87 7.38
N LYS A 34 21.29 20.19 7.63
CA LYS A 34 20.03 20.91 7.90
C LYS A 34 19.51 21.65 6.67
N ASN A 35 20.30 21.69 5.60
CA ASN A 35 19.73 21.59 4.28
C ASN A 35 19.12 20.18 4.17
N VAL A 36 17.96 19.99 4.80
CA VAL A 36 16.85 19.38 4.06
C VAL A 36 16.94 19.99 2.69
N ASP A 37 17.15 19.15 1.70
CA ASP A 37 17.41 19.54 0.33
C ASP A 37 16.36 20.56 -0.13
N THR A 38 16.67 21.85 0.05
CA THR A 38 15.90 22.97 -0.48
C THR A 38 16.19 23.14 -1.98
N GLN A 39 16.77 22.12 -2.63
CA GLN A 39 16.45 21.85 -4.04
C GLN A 39 15.03 21.27 -4.22
N GLN A 40 14.19 21.28 -3.18
CA GLN A 40 12.75 21.38 -3.36
C GLN A 40 12.43 22.61 -4.23
N ILE A 41 12.08 22.32 -5.48
CA ILE A 41 11.44 23.24 -6.44
C ILE A 41 12.37 24.36 -6.95
N HIS A 42 13.56 24.03 -7.43
CA HIS A 42 14.01 24.71 -8.65
C HIS A 42 13.42 23.97 -9.84
N ILE A 43 12.11 24.17 -10.06
CA ILE A 43 11.59 24.14 -11.42
C ILE A 43 12.38 25.24 -12.13
N THR A 44 13.22 24.87 -13.10
CA THR A 44 13.58 25.86 -14.10
C THR A 44 12.26 26.30 -14.69
N THR A 45 11.81 27.49 -14.32
CA THR A 45 10.87 28.26 -15.11
C THR A 45 11.62 28.80 -16.32
N ASP A 46 12.35 27.92 -17.03
CA ASP A 46 12.68 28.23 -18.40
C ASP A 46 11.33 28.31 -19.11
N GLY A 47 10.88 29.55 -19.33
CA GLY A 47 9.64 29.91 -20.01
C GLY A 47 9.61 29.49 -21.48
N SER A 48 10.29 28.39 -21.82
CA SER A 48 10.32 27.71 -23.11
C SER A 48 9.42 26.49 -23.16
N ASP A 49 9.06 25.87 -22.02
CA ASP A 49 8.13 24.73 -22.02
C ASP A 49 6.70 25.17 -21.68
N SER A 50 6.04 25.74 -22.70
CA SER A 50 4.62 26.07 -22.63
C SER A 50 3.80 24.78 -22.52
N LEU A 51 3.23 24.52 -21.37
CA LEU A 51 1.93 23.85 -21.37
C LEU A 51 0.95 24.78 -22.09
N PRO A 52 0.21 24.32 -23.12
CA PRO A 52 -0.83 25.12 -23.78
C PRO A 52 -1.93 25.62 -22.82
N GLN A 53 -1.94 25.11 -21.57
CA GLN A 53 -2.90 25.43 -20.52
C GLN A 53 -2.35 26.44 -19.47
N LEU A 54 -1.04 26.70 -19.43
CA LEU A 54 -0.42 27.78 -18.62
C LEU A 54 -0.13 29.05 -19.44
N ALA A 55 -0.20 28.97 -20.76
CA ALA A 55 0.06 30.11 -21.65
C ALA A 55 -1.00 31.22 -21.60
N ASN A 56 -2.11 31.02 -20.86
CA ASN A 56 -3.22 31.97 -20.70
C ASN A 56 -3.68 32.15 -19.23
N THR A 57 -2.86 31.80 -18.24
CA THR A 57 -3.23 32.02 -16.82
C THR A 57 -3.04 33.47 -16.43
N ASP A 58 -3.98 34.03 -15.67
CA ASP A 58 -3.83 35.37 -15.10
C ASP A 58 -2.57 35.42 -14.21
N ILE A 59 -1.76 36.46 -14.36
CA ILE A 59 -0.56 36.68 -13.54
C ILE A 59 -0.91 36.75 -12.05
N ASP A 60 -2.09 37.30 -11.72
CA ASP A 60 -2.56 37.36 -10.34
C ASP A 60 -2.89 35.96 -9.79
N TYR A 61 -3.52 35.11 -10.61
CA TYR A 61 -3.78 33.71 -10.25
C TYR A 61 -2.48 32.93 -10.02
N ALA A 62 -1.50 33.06 -10.90
CA ALA A 62 -0.21 32.39 -10.74
C ALA A 62 0.47 32.77 -9.42
N ARG A 63 0.44 34.06 -9.05
CA ARG A 63 0.99 34.55 -7.78
C ARG A 63 0.20 34.04 -6.57
N LYS A 64 -1.14 34.07 -6.63
CA LYS A 64 -2.02 33.52 -5.57
C LYS A 64 -1.73 32.04 -5.33
N LEU A 65 -1.56 31.27 -6.41
CA LEU A 65 -1.27 29.85 -6.35
C LEU A 65 0.12 29.58 -5.77
N GLU A 66 1.15 30.29 -6.23
CA GLU A 66 2.51 30.17 -5.68
C GLU A 66 2.54 30.44 -4.18
N HIS A 67 1.83 31.48 -3.73
CA HIS A 67 1.68 31.79 -2.31
C HIS A 67 0.99 30.66 -1.54
N LEU A 68 -0.08 30.07 -2.11
CA LEU A 68 -0.80 28.96 -1.49
C LEU A 68 0.10 27.73 -1.31
N LEU A 69 0.87 27.36 -2.35
CA LEU A 69 1.75 26.19 -2.33
C LEU A 69 2.97 26.39 -1.43
N THR A 70 3.55 27.58 -1.41
CA THR A 70 4.75 27.88 -0.59
C THR A 70 4.44 27.87 0.91
N ASN A 71 3.18 28.12 1.27
CA ASN A 71 2.72 28.08 2.66
C ASN A 71 2.24 26.68 3.10
N MET A 72 2.35 25.64 2.26
CA MET A 72 1.99 24.28 2.67
C MET A 72 3.00 23.75 3.71
N GLU A 73 2.47 23.29 4.85
CA GLU A 73 3.31 22.62 5.86
C GLU A 73 3.77 21.25 5.33
N PRO A 74 5.02 20.84 5.63
CA PRO A 74 5.45 19.48 5.34
C PRO A 74 4.61 18.47 6.16
N PRO A 75 4.47 17.22 5.67
CA PRO A 75 3.68 16.21 6.36
C PRO A 75 4.25 15.95 7.75
N LYS A 76 3.35 15.90 8.74
CA LYS A 76 3.72 15.66 10.13
C LYS A 76 4.05 14.19 10.34
N HIS A 77 5.05 13.96 11.18
CA HIS A 77 5.44 12.64 11.64
C HIS A 77 5.97 12.72 13.07
N THR A 78 5.10 12.39 14.03
CA THR A 78 5.43 12.45 15.45
C THR A 78 6.22 11.21 15.88
N THR A 79 7.54 11.35 15.97
CA THR A 79 8.46 10.24 16.31
C THR A 79 8.75 10.08 17.79
N THR A 80 8.32 11.04 18.61
CA THR A 80 8.57 11.05 20.05
C THR A 80 7.35 10.60 20.83
N LEU A 81 7.57 9.85 21.90
CA LEU A 81 6.57 9.51 22.90
C LEU A 81 7.08 9.92 24.28
N GLU A 82 6.23 10.57 25.06
CA GLU A 82 6.49 10.89 26.47
C GLU A 82 5.32 10.40 27.32
N LYS A 83 5.61 9.54 28.31
CA LYS A 83 4.64 9.01 29.27
C LYS A 83 5.26 8.94 30.65
N SER A 84 4.49 9.28 31.69
CA SER A 84 4.95 9.13 33.06
C SER A 84 5.15 7.65 33.43
N LEU A 85 6.05 7.37 34.38
CA LEU A 85 6.23 6.02 34.92
C LEU A 85 4.93 5.42 35.46
N LYS A 86 4.05 6.27 36.02
CA LYS A 86 2.73 5.86 36.50
C LYS A 86 1.85 5.35 35.34
N GLU A 87 1.84 6.06 34.21
CA GLU A 87 1.10 5.62 33.03
C GLU A 87 1.65 4.32 32.46
N LEU A 88 2.98 4.18 32.36
CA LEU A 88 3.62 2.95 31.89
C LEU A 88 3.30 1.75 32.80
N ASN A 89 3.38 1.93 34.12
CA ASN A 89 3.01 0.90 35.09
C ASN A 89 1.53 0.53 34.97
N ASN A 90 0.64 1.51 34.81
CA ASN A 90 -0.78 1.25 34.60
C ASN A 90 -1.02 0.45 33.31
N ILE A 91 -0.33 0.77 32.22
CA ILE A 91 -0.41 0.02 30.96
C ILE A 91 0.07 -1.42 31.17
N ALA A 92 1.20 -1.62 31.85
CA ALA A 92 1.79 -2.95 32.05
C ALA A 92 0.94 -3.85 32.97
N GLN A 93 0.24 -3.26 33.94
CA GLN A 93 -0.60 -3.99 34.91
C GLN A 93 -2.06 -4.15 34.46
N SER A 94 -2.47 -3.47 33.39
CA SER A 94 -3.84 -3.54 32.91
C SER A 94 -4.10 -4.82 32.12
N ASN A 95 -5.30 -5.39 32.30
CA ASN A 95 -5.83 -6.42 31.40
C ASN A 95 -6.36 -5.83 30.07
N LEU A 96 -6.32 -4.50 29.91
CA LEU A 96 -6.72 -3.83 28.69
C LEU A 96 -5.57 -3.79 27.68
N LEU A 97 -5.94 -3.89 26.41
CA LEU A 97 -5.00 -3.86 25.31
C LEU A 97 -4.59 -2.41 25.03
N TYR A 98 -3.29 -2.16 25.00
CA TYR A 98 -2.70 -0.87 24.66
C TYR A 98 -1.66 -1.04 23.56
N GLN A 99 -1.81 -0.25 22.50
CA GLN A 99 -0.90 -0.26 21.36
C GLN A 99 -0.56 1.17 20.95
N ASP A 100 0.75 1.43 20.84
CA ASP A 100 1.34 2.65 20.30
C ASP A 100 2.69 2.25 19.69
N ASP A 101 2.86 2.45 18.38
CA ASP A 101 4.07 2.04 17.66
C ASP A 101 5.34 2.62 18.30
N ARG A 102 5.28 3.83 18.85
CA ARG A 102 6.43 4.48 19.48
C ARG A 102 6.83 3.83 20.79
N LEU A 103 5.88 3.27 21.53
CA LEU A 103 6.18 2.48 22.72
C LEU A 103 6.77 1.13 22.35
N THR A 104 6.16 0.43 21.37
CA THR A 104 6.63 -0.88 20.92
C THR A 104 8.03 -0.79 20.32
N PHE A 105 8.24 0.08 19.34
CA PHE A 105 9.52 0.24 18.67
C PHE A 105 10.55 0.85 19.59
N GLY A 106 10.18 1.88 20.38
CA GLY A 106 11.09 2.55 21.30
C GLY A 106 11.63 1.61 22.38
N SER A 107 10.77 0.77 22.96
CA SER A 107 11.20 -0.24 23.94
C SER A 107 12.09 -1.31 23.30
N LEU A 108 11.73 -1.76 22.09
CA LEU A 108 12.53 -2.74 21.34
C LEU A 108 13.92 -2.19 20.99
N PHE A 109 14.01 -0.97 20.46
CA PHE A 109 15.27 -0.35 20.09
C PHE A 109 16.15 -0.10 21.33
N ASP A 110 15.57 0.34 22.44
CA ASP A 110 16.31 0.46 23.70
C ASP A 110 16.84 -0.88 24.20
N HIS A 111 16.05 -1.94 24.08
CA HIS A 111 16.48 -3.29 24.42
C HIS A 111 17.67 -3.70 23.55
N ILE A 112 17.60 -3.51 22.23
CA ILE A 112 18.69 -3.81 21.30
C ILE A 112 19.95 -3.00 21.65
N LEU A 113 19.81 -1.70 21.93
CA LEU A 113 20.92 -0.82 22.32
C LEU A 113 21.56 -1.22 23.66
N SER A 114 20.84 -1.96 24.51
CA SER A 114 21.38 -2.46 25.78
C SER A 114 22.16 -3.78 25.65
N GLN A 115 22.14 -4.42 24.47
CA GLN A 115 22.87 -5.66 24.20
C GLN A 115 24.25 -5.38 23.60
N ASP A 116 25.19 -6.32 23.77
CA ASP A 116 26.53 -6.24 23.18
C ASP A 116 26.52 -6.34 21.65
N SER A 117 25.48 -6.95 21.08
CA SER A 117 25.31 -7.06 19.63
C SER A 117 23.83 -7.10 19.25
N ILE A 118 23.51 -6.74 18.00
CA ILE A 118 22.15 -6.77 17.47
C ILE A 118 21.64 -8.23 17.52
N PRO A 119 20.51 -8.49 18.22
CA PRO A 119 19.99 -9.84 18.35
C PRO A 119 19.50 -10.38 17.00
N LYS A 120 19.59 -11.69 16.79
CA LYS A 120 19.05 -12.34 15.59
C LYS A 120 17.52 -12.44 15.59
N ALA A 121 16.92 -12.49 16.77
CA ALA A 121 15.49 -12.65 16.95
C ALA A 121 14.94 -11.71 18.02
N ILE A 122 13.69 -11.29 17.88
CA ILE A 122 13.01 -10.37 18.79
C ILE A 122 11.66 -10.94 19.26
N PRO A 123 11.16 -10.54 20.45
CA PRO A 123 9.87 -11.00 20.92
C PRO A 123 8.74 -10.41 20.08
N PHE A 124 7.72 -11.21 19.82
CA PHE A 124 6.54 -10.82 19.05
C PHE A 124 5.23 -11.32 19.66
N GLN A 125 4.25 -10.43 19.70
CA GLN A 125 2.84 -10.73 19.89
C GLN A 125 2.01 -9.71 19.10
N TRP A 126 0.89 -10.13 18.51
CA TRP A 126 0.09 -9.28 17.63
C TRP A 126 -0.46 -8.02 18.32
N SER A 127 -0.74 -8.06 19.62
CA SER A 127 -1.22 -6.90 20.38
C SER A 127 -0.21 -5.76 20.53
N ASP A 128 1.09 -6.01 20.31
CA ASP A 128 2.12 -4.97 20.30
C ASP A 128 2.26 -4.29 18.92
N TRP A 129 1.88 -5.00 17.86
CA TRP A 129 2.13 -4.64 16.46
C TRP A 129 0.87 -4.29 15.67
N VAL A 130 -0.31 -4.63 16.16
CA VAL A 130 -1.62 -4.24 15.60
C VAL A 130 -2.45 -3.67 16.74
N ASP A 131 -3.15 -2.58 16.48
CA ASP A 131 -4.06 -2.02 17.46
C ASP A 131 -5.29 -2.91 17.71
N LEU A 132 -5.22 -3.73 18.76
CA LEU A 132 -6.31 -4.58 19.21
C LEU A 132 -7.22 -3.90 20.26
N SER A 133 -6.99 -2.62 20.60
CA SER A 133 -7.73 -1.90 21.66
C SER A 133 -9.24 -1.77 21.41
N TYR A 134 -9.70 -1.98 20.18
CA TYR A 134 -11.12 -2.09 19.86
C TYR A 134 -11.82 -3.22 20.63
N LEU A 135 -11.08 -4.28 21.02
CA LEU A 135 -11.59 -5.34 21.90
C LEU A 135 -11.79 -4.86 23.35
N ASN A 136 -11.19 -3.74 23.76
CA ASN A 136 -11.41 -3.19 25.10
C ASN A 136 -12.87 -2.80 25.31
N HIS A 137 -13.63 -2.53 24.25
CA HIS A 137 -15.08 -2.38 24.33
C HIS A 137 -15.77 -3.60 24.97
N GLN A 138 -15.25 -4.80 24.74
CA GLN A 138 -15.71 -6.02 25.40
C GLN A 138 -14.97 -6.26 26.72
N LEU A 139 -13.66 -6.04 26.78
CA LEU A 139 -12.86 -6.35 27.99
C LEU A 139 -13.23 -5.46 29.19
N ASN A 140 -13.70 -4.23 28.95
CA ASN A 140 -14.22 -3.33 29.99
C ASN A 140 -15.57 -3.76 30.56
N LYS A 141 -16.28 -4.72 29.94
CA LYS A 141 -17.57 -5.22 30.41
C LYS A 141 -17.36 -6.42 31.35
N PRO A 142 -18.24 -6.60 32.36
CA PRO A 142 -18.32 -7.86 33.11
C PRO A 142 -18.45 -9.05 32.14
N PHE A 143 -17.85 -10.18 32.48
CA PHE A 143 -17.74 -11.33 31.57
C PHE A 143 -19.09 -11.77 30.97
N GLU A 144 -20.15 -11.78 31.79
CA GLU A 144 -21.52 -12.16 31.37
C GLU A 144 -22.19 -11.16 30.41
N GLN A 145 -21.69 -9.92 30.33
CA GLN A 145 -22.19 -8.86 29.44
C GLN A 145 -21.38 -8.74 28.15
N ARG A 146 -20.35 -9.58 27.97
CA ARG A 146 -19.55 -9.61 26.73
C ARG A 146 -20.31 -10.35 25.65
N LEU A 147 -20.16 -9.91 24.40
CA LEU A 147 -20.76 -10.58 23.24
C LEU A 147 -20.26 -12.03 23.13
N LYS A 148 -21.18 -12.94 22.85
CA LYS A 148 -20.98 -14.39 22.66
C LYS A 148 -21.17 -14.75 21.18
N CYS A 149 -20.82 -15.98 20.80
CA CYS A 149 -21.00 -16.45 19.43
C CYS A 149 -22.45 -16.36 18.96
N LEU A 150 -23.43 -16.61 19.85
CA LEU A 150 -24.84 -16.50 19.51
C LEU A 150 -25.20 -15.08 19.05
N ASP A 151 -24.70 -14.07 19.76
CA ASP A 151 -24.97 -12.65 19.48
C ASP A 151 -24.33 -12.26 18.13
N ILE A 152 -23.09 -12.68 17.90
CA ILE A 152 -22.40 -12.49 16.61
C ILE A 152 -23.17 -13.15 15.46
N ILE A 153 -23.70 -14.36 15.66
CA ILE A 153 -24.51 -15.07 14.65
C ILE A 153 -25.80 -14.32 14.32
N HIS A 154 -26.36 -13.52 15.24
CA HIS A 154 -27.57 -12.73 14.96
C HIS A 154 -27.29 -11.60 13.98
N GLU A 155 -26.11 -10.98 14.07
CA GLU A 155 -25.63 -9.91 13.18
C GLU A 155 -25.11 -10.41 11.82
N MET A 156 -25.03 -11.73 11.62
CA MET A 156 -24.57 -12.33 10.37
C MET A 156 -25.73 -12.55 9.39
N ASN A 157 -25.48 -12.28 8.11
CA ASN A 157 -26.45 -12.45 7.03
C ASN A 157 -26.29 -13.81 6.34
N PHE A 158 -27.18 -14.75 6.68
CA PHE A 158 -27.20 -16.11 6.13
C PHE A 158 -28.18 -16.23 4.95
N VAL A 159 -27.67 -16.61 3.79
CA VAL A 159 -28.47 -16.91 2.59
C VAL A 159 -28.08 -18.31 2.08
N PRO A 160 -28.98 -19.32 2.10
CA PRO A 160 -30.36 -19.33 2.60
C PRO A 160 -30.47 -19.46 4.14
N SER A 161 -31.67 -19.16 4.69
CA SER A 161 -31.94 -19.03 6.13
C SER A 161 -31.56 -20.24 6.99
N GLY A 162 -31.61 -21.46 6.45
CA GLY A 162 -31.18 -22.68 7.15
C GLY A 162 -29.71 -22.67 7.61
N GLY A 163 -28.86 -21.81 7.01
CA GLY A 163 -27.49 -21.59 7.46
C GLY A 163 -27.40 -21.08 8.90
N ARG A 164 -28.32 -20.18 9.29
CA ARG A 164 -28.32 -19.58 10.63
C ARG A 164 -28.62 -20.61 11.71
N ALA A 165 -29.63 -21.46 11.50
CA ALA A 165 -29.99 -22.51 12.46
C ALA A 165 -28.82 -23.48 12.70
N ARG A 166 -28.09 -23.85 11.63
CA ARG A 166 -26.89 -24.70 11.73
C ARG A 166 -25.73 -24.01 12.46
N ALA A 167 -25.53 -22.72 12.23
CA ALA A 167 -24.51 -21.96 12.95
C ALA A 167 -24.88 -21.81 14.44
N LYS A 168 -26.16 -21.63 14.78
CA LYS A 168 -26.64 -21.59 16.18
C LYS A 168 -26.43 -22.93 16.90
N SER A 169 -26.66 -24.06 16.22
CA SER A 169 -26.46 -25.38 16.82
C SER A 169 -24.98 -25.76 16.97
N ASP A 170 -24.12 -25.21 16.11
CA ASP A 170 -22.69 -25.53 16.05
C ASP A 170 -21.89 -24.31 15.54
N PRO A 171 -21.58 -23.33 16.43
CA PRO A 171 -20.86 -22.11 16.06
C PRO A 171 -19.46 -22.37 15.49
N LYS A 172 -18.85 -23.52 15.78
CA LYS A 172 -17.53 -23.88 15.26
C LYS A 172 -17.51 -23.95 13.73
N ARG A 173 -18.66 -24.22 13.08
CA ARG A 173 -18.80 -24.21 11.61
C ARG A 173 -18.49 -22.86 10.97
N ILE A 174 -18.71 -21.77 11.69
CA ILE A 174 -18.36 -20.42 11.25
C ILE A 174 -17.09 -19.90 11.93
N GLY A 175 -16.36 -20.78 12.61
CA GLY A 175 -15.11 -20.42 13.28
C GLY A 175 -15.27 -19.67 14.60
N CYS A 176 -16.40 -19.81 15.28
CA CYS A 176 -16.66 -19.13 16.55
C CYS A 176 -16.72 -20.14 17.70
N ILE A 177 -16.16 -19.78 18.86
CA ILE A 177 -16.32 -20.48 20.14
C ILE A 177 -16.54 -19.48 21.27
N ASP A 178 -17.45 -19.77 22.22
CA ASP A 178 -17.59 -18.93 23.41
C ASP A 178 -16.39 -19.13 24.33
N THR A 179 -15.85 -18.05 24.88
CA THR A 179 -14.67 -18.12 25.77
C THR A 179 -14.94 -18.94 27.03
N LYS A 180 -16.18 -18.96 27.50
CA LYS A 180 -16.59 -19.78 28.66
C LYS A 180 -16.37 -21.28 28.41
N ASP A 181 -16.48 -21.72 27.14
CA ASP A 181 -16.41 -23.12 26.72
C ASP A 181 -14.96 -23.61 26.54
N LEU A 182 -13.97 -22.71 26.60
CA LEU A 182 -12.57 -23.10 26.64
C LEU A 182 -12.21 -23.74 27.98
N SER A 183 -11.34 -24.74 27.97
CA SER A 183 -10.66 -25.23 29.16
C SER A 183 -9.53 -24.27 29.59
N ASP A 184 -9.13 -24.33 30.85
CA ASP A 184 -8.00 -23.52 31.36
C ASP A 184 -6.68 -23.86 30.65
N GLU A 185 -6.54 -25.09 30.17
CA GLU A 185 -5.40 -25.52 29.36
C GLU A 185 -5.41 -24.86 27.97
N GLU A 186 -6.56 -24.80 27.30
CA GLU A 186 -6.68 -24.07 26.03
C GLU A 186 -6.37 -22.57 26.21
N VAL A 187 -6.84 -21.95 27.29
CA VAL A 187 -6.54 -20.53 27.61
C VAL A 187 -5.02 -20.31 27.76
N LYS A 188 -4.34 -21.21 28.48
CA LYS A 188 -2.87 -21.17 28.62
C LYS A 188 -2.13 -21.41 27.31
N GLN A 189 -2.62 -22.29 26.45
CA GLN A 189 -2.03 -22.53 25.12
C GLN A 189 -2.15 -21.30 24.22
N LEU A 190 -3.27 -20.58 24.30
CA LEU A 190 -3.45 -19.29 23.64
C LEU A 190 -2.47 -18.23 24.19
N GLY A 191 -2.02 -18.37 25.44
CA GLY A 191 -1.02 -17.52 26.07
C GLY A 191 -1.58 -16.57 27.13
N PHE A 192 -2.77 -16.86 27.65
CA PHE A 192 -3.45 -16.08 28.67
C PHE A 192 -3.48 -16.85 29.99
N GLN A 193 -3.57 -16.14 31.12
CA GLN A 193 -3.67 -16.79 32.44
C GLN A 193 -5.12 -17.07 32.80
N ASP A 194 -6.02 -16.18 32.42
CA ASP A 194 -7.43 -16.26 32.78
C ASP A 194 -8.38 -15.85 31.64
N LYS A 195 -9.58 -16.43 31.64
CA LYS A 195 -10.64 -16.13 30.65
C LYS A 195 -11.07 -14.66 30.65
N SER A 196 -10.87 -13.94 31.75
CA SER A 196 -11.19 -12.51 31.85
C SER A 196 -10.32 -11.62 30.95
N GLU A 197 -9.17 -12.11 30.49
CA GLU A 197 -8.29 -11.45 29.51
C GLU A 197 -8.81 -11.56 28.06
N LEU A 198 -9.86 -12.36 27.83
CA LEU A 198 -10.39 -12.66 26.50
C LEU A 198 -11.79 -12.07 26.29
N PRO A 199 -12.16 -11.66 25.06
CA PRO A 199 -13.55 -11.29 24.74
C PRO A 199 -14.53 -12.45 25.04
N GLY A 200 -15.84 -12.20 25.07
CA GLY A 200 -16.83 -13.25 25.37
C GLY A 200 -16.91 -14.36 24.30
N PHE A 201 -16.45 -14.07 23.09
CA PHE A 201 -16.33 -15.01 21.97
C PHE A 201 -14.93 -14.96 21.35
N ILE A 202 -14.52 -16.07 20.73
CA ILE A 202 -13.27 -16.16 19.98
C ILE A 202 -13.55 -16.58 18.54
N GLN A 203 -13.00 -15.81 17.59
CA GLN A 203 -12.95 -16.20 16.19
C GLN A 203 -11.64 -16.94 15.92
N PHE A 204 -11.68 -18.21 15.53
CA PHE A 204 -10.48 -19.05 15.32
C PHE A 204 -10.20 -19.40 13.85
N GLN A 205 -11.09 -19.03 12.92
CA GLN A 205 -10.90 -19.18 11.47
C GLN A 205 -11.77 -18.20 10.69
N HIS A 206 -11.53 -18.02 9.39
CA HIS A 206 -12.38 -17.16 8.54
C HIS A 206 -13.81 -17.72 8.37
N THR A 207 -14.78 -16.82 8.18
CA THR A 207 -16.14 -17.16 7.71
C THR A 207 -16.52 -16.32 6.49
N SER A 208 -17.04 -16.96 5.45
CA SER A 208 -17.52 -16.30 4.24
C SER A 208 -18.92 -15.69 4.38
N VAL A 209 -19.61 -15.94 5.50
CA VAL A 209 -20.91 -15.34 5.79
C VAL A 209 -20.72 -13.85 6.05
N THR A 210 -21.44 -13.01 5.30
CA THR A 210 -21.34 -11.56 5.39
C THR A 210 -21.90 -11.03 6.71
N THR A 211 -21.33 -9.96 7.24
CA THR A 211 -21.82 -9.25 8.43
C THR A 211 -21.51 -7.76 8.31
N THR A 212 -21.82 -6.99 9.34
CA THR A 212 -21.52 -5.56 9.40
C THR A 212 -20.03 -5.31 9.62
N GLU A 213 -19.55 -4.10 9.29
CA GLU A 213 -18.13 -3.76 9.49
C GLU A 213 -17.70 -3.85 10.95
N TYR A 214 -18.56 -3.45 11.89
CA TYR A 214 -18.24 -3.41 13.32
C TYR A 214 -18.10 -4.82 13.92
N VAL A 215 -18.91 -5.78 13.48
CA VAL A 215 -18.78 -7.20 13.86
C VAL A 215 -17.58 -7.83 13.17
N ARG A 216 -17.37 -7.55 11.88
CA ARG A 216 -16.22 -8.09 11.15
C ARG A 216 -14.91 -7.66 11.78
N ASN A 217 -14.81 -6.41 12.24
CA ASN A 217 -13.64 -5.89 12.93
C ASN A 217 -13.40 -6.64 14.26
N LEU A 218 -14.45 -6.90 15.06
CA LEU A 218 -14.32 -7.74 16.27
C LEU A 218 -13.78 -9.14 15.95
N GLN A 219 -14.30 -9.78 14.88
CA GLN A 219 -13.87 -11.11 14.46
C GLN A 219 -12.39 -11.14 14.06
N GLY A 220 -11.94 -10.17 13.25
CA GLY A 220 -10.53 -10.06 12.84
C GLY A 220 -9.60 -9.87 14.05
N LYS A 221 -9.91 -8.90 14.91
CA LYS A 221 -9.09 -8.62 16.12
C LYS A 221 -9.09 -9.76 17.11
N SER A 222 -10.21 -10.45 17.31
CA SER A 222 -10.31 -11.65 18.14
C SER A 222 -9.39 -12.77 17.63
N TYR A 223 -9.36 -12.97 16.30
CA TYR A 223 -8.46 -13.93 15.66
C TYR A 223 -6.98 -13.52 15.81
N LEU A 224 -6.63 -12.25 15.60
CA LEU A 224 -5.27 -11.74 15.81
C LEU A 224 -4.79 -11.91 17.25
N LEU A 225 -5.67 -11.72 18.23
CA LEU A 225 -5.35 -11.87 19.65
C LEU A 225 -5.01 -13.32 20.03
N THR A 226 -5.58 -14.31 19.33
CA THR A 226 -5.63 -15.69 19.82
C THR A 226 -5.02 -16.74 18.88
N HIS A 227 -5.27 -16.64 17.56
CA HIS A 227 -5.01 -17.74 16.61
C HIS A 227 -4.09 -17.38 15.44
N GLN A 228 -3.84 -16.09 15.16
CA GLN A 228 -2.96 -15.70 14.07
C GLN A 228 -1.51 -16.17 14.36
N PRO A 229 -0.89 -16.93 13.43
CA PRO A 229 0.51 -17.32 13.54
C PRO A 229 1.44 -16.11 13.61
N LEU A 230 2.62 -16.29 14.22
CA LEU A 230 3.68 -15.28 14.16
C LEU A 230 4.14 -15.11 12.70
N PRO A 231 4.52 -13.89 12.27
CA PRO A 231 5.31 -13.76 11.05
C PRO A 231 6.61 -14.57 11.19
N TYR A 232 7.31 -14.85 10.10
CA TYR A 232 8.62 -15.51 10.18
C TYR A 232 9.73 -14.51 10.49
N LYS A 233 9.54 -13.26 10.02
CA LYS A 233 10.56 -12.22 10.07
C LYS A 233 9.93 -10.84 10.19
N ILE A 234 10.62 -9.93 10.85
CA ILE A 234 10.36 -8.49 10.79
C ILE A 234 11.53 -7.82 10.10
N MET A 235 11.24 -6.87 9.21
CA MET A 235 12.25 -6.11 8.46
C MET A 235 11.92 -4.62 8.55
N PHE A 236 12.75 -3.84 9.24
CA PHE A 236 12.66 -2.38 9.20
C PHE A 236 13.40 -1.85 7.99
N LEU A 237 12.66 -1.17 7.11
CA LEU A 237 13.25 -0.50 5.95
C LEU A 237 14.19 0.61 6.40
N ASN A 238 15.34 0.69 5.73
CA ASN A 238 16.33 1.74 5.93
C ASN A 238 16.69 2.36 4.58
N ASP A 239 16.16 3.55 4.29
CA ASP A 239 16.39 4.24 3.03
C ASP A 239 17.86 4.64 2.81
N TYR A 240 18.66 4.68 3.87
CA TYR A 240 20.04 5.19 3.87
C TYR A 240 21.09 4.12 4.18
N GLY A 241 20.73 2.83 4.11
CA GLY A 241 21.63 1.73 4.42
C GLY A 241 20.99 0.38 4.27
N ASP A 242 21.45 -0.63 4.99
CA ASP A 242 20.87 -1.97 4.97
C ASP A 242 19.64 -2.04 5.89
N ASP A 243 18.66 -2.87 5.53
CA ASP A 243 17.47 -3.11 6.34
C ASP A 243 17.81 -3.86 7.62
N LEU A 244 17.10 -3.55 8.70
CA LEU A 244 17.27 -4.23 9.98
C LEU A 244 16.26 -5.38 10.08
N SER A 245 16.74 -6.62 9.98
CA SER A 245 15.91 -7.82 9.92
C SER A 245 16.08 -8.72 11.13
N PHE A 246 14.96 -9.26 11.64
CA PHE A 246 14.92 -10.12 12.81
C PHE A 246 14.00 -11.31 12.58
N ASP A 247 14.45 -12.51 12.99
CA ASP A 247 13.52 -13.61 13.24
C ASP A 247 12.63 -13.27 14.44
N VAL A 248 11.54 -14.00 14.66
CA VAL A 248 10.63 -13.72 15.77
C VAL A 248 10.37 -14.95 16.64
N TYR A 249 10.12 -14.70 17.92
CA TYR A 249 9.65 -15.71 18.86
C TYR A 249 8.48 -15.17 19.68
N LYS A 250 7.59 -16.07 20.15
CA LYS A 250 6.42 -15.68 20.95
C LYS A 250 6.88 -14.97 22.23
N GLY A 251 6.47 -13.72 22.43
CA GLY A 251 6.84 -12.94 23.61
C GLY A 251 6.29 -11.52 23.57
N ARG A 252 6.11 -10.92 24.75
CA ARG A 252 5.75 -9.49 24.85
C ARG A 252 6.95 -8.62 24.50
N ARG A 253 6.70 -7.40 24.02
CA ARG A 253 7.72 -6.35 23.90
C ARG A 253 8.51 -6.22 25.22
N PRO A 254 9.81 -5.89 25.16
CA PRO A 254 10.63 -5.70 26.36
C PRO A 254 10.01 -4.69 27.33
N GLU A 255 10.13 -4.93 28.63
CA GLU A 255 9.76 -3.95 29.64
C GLU A 255 10.72 -2.76 29.61
N THR A 256 10.23 -1.57 29.93
CA THR A 256 11.01 -0.34 29.90
C THR A 256 10.67 0.56 31.06
N THR A 257 11.70 1.14 31.67
CA THR A 257 11.60 2.18 32.70
C THR A 257 11.82 3.58 32.13
N LYS A 258 12.04 3.69 30.81
CA LYS A 258 12.19 5.00 30.15
C LYS A 258 10.82 5.62 29.90
N SER A 259 10.68 6.86 30.33
CA SER A 259 9.47 7.68 30.13
C SER A 259 9.43 8.38 28.77
N LYS A 260 10.53 8.34 28.00
CA LYS A 260 10.67 9.10 26.76
C LYS A 260 11.39 8.30 25.69
N PHE A 261 10.81 8.29 24.49
CA PHE A 261 11.36 7.66 23.29
C PHE A 261 11.53 8.69 22.17
N ASN A 262 12.50 8.46 21.30
CA ASN A 262 12.65 9.15 20.02
C ASN A 262 13.06 8.10 18.99
N LEU A 263 12.09 7.63 18.21
CA LEU A 263 12.27 6.48 17.33
C LEU A 263 13.39 6.69 16.32
N VAL A 264 13.46 7.86 15.69
CA VAL A 264 14.47 8.15 14.67
C VAL A 264 15.86 8.13 15.29
N THR A 265 16.05 8.81 16.43
CA THR A 265 17.35 8.84 17.11
C THR A 265 17.79 7.45 17.55
N GLN A 266 16.87 6.63 18.05
CA GLN A 266 17.16 5.26 18.48
C GLN A 266 17.46 4.35 17.29
N PHE A 267 16.69 4.48 16.20
CA PHE A 267 16.91 3.71 14.97
C PHE A 267 18.25 4.05 14.32
N GLU A 268 18.64 5.32 14.24
CA GLU A 268 19.94 5.74 13.71
C GLU A 268 21.14 5.18 14.51
N GLN A 269 20.94 4.82 15.78
CA GLN A 269 21.99 4.22 16.61
C GLN A 269 22.15 2.71 16.36
N ILE A 270 21.08 2.02 15.95
CA ILE A 270 21.09 0.57 15.68
C ILE A 270 21.19 0.24 14.19
N ALA A 271 20.74 1.15 13.32
CA ALA A 271 20.72 0.95 11.89
C ALA A 271 22.16 1.02 11.37
N PRO A 272 22.63 0.00 10.63
CA PRO A 272 23.99 -0.02 10.13
C PRO A 272 24.21 1.11 9.12
N ASN A 273 25.37 1.76 9.16
CA ASN A 273 25.77 2.73 8.14
C ASN A 273 26.43 2.04 6.93
N THR A 274 25.81 2.28 5.77
CA THR A 274 26.23 2.15 4.35
C THR A 274 26.51 0.78 3.71
N THR A 275 25.68 0.41 2.71
CA THR A 275 26.09 -0.10 1.37
C THR A 275 25.06 0.22 0.27
N PHE A 276 23.76 0.20 0.59
CA PHE A 276 22.70 0.43 -0.39
C PHE A 276 22.57 1.90 -0.80
N LYS A 277 22.49 2.14 -2.11
CA LYS A 277 22.08 3.42 -2.70
C LYS A 277 20.87 3.17 -3.58
N TYR A 278 19.75 3.80 -3.25
CA TYR A 278 18.55 3.75 -4.08
C TYR A 278 18.85 4.29 -5.48
N SER A 279 18.83 3.42 -6.49
CA SER A 279 19.25 3.74 -7.85
C SER A 279 18.54 2.83 -8.87
N PRO A 280 17.21 2.99 -9.03
CA PRO A 280 16.44 2.21 -9.99
C PRO A 280 16.98 2.38 -11.41
N GLN A 281 16.93 1.29 -12.18
CA GLN A 281 17.42 1.29 -13.55
C GLN A 281 16.38 1.94 -14.47
N PRO A 282 16.76 2.84 -15.40
CA PRO A 282 15.79 3.47 -16.30
C PRO A 282 15.01 2.47 -17.16
N LEU A 283 15.68 1.38 -17.56
CA LEU A 283 15.12 0.31 -18.37
C LEU A 283 15.50 -1.04 -17.77
N ILE A 284 14.56 -1.98 -17.75
CA ILE A 284 14.82 -3.39 -17.38
C ILE A 284 14.46 -4.28 -18.56
N GLU A 285 15.48 -4.93 -19.13
CA GLU A 285 15.29 -5.94 -20.16
C GLU A 285 14.83 -7.28 -19.55
N LEU A 286 13.66 -7.72 -19.96
CA LEU A 286 13.09 -9.01 -19.59
C LEU A 286 13.46 -10.07 -20.64
N GLN A 287 13.53 -11.32 -20.20
CA GLN A 287 13.82 -12.47 -21.06
C GLN A 287 12.74 -13.53 -20.88
N GLU A 288 12.45 -14.32 -21.91
CA GLU A 288 11.42 -15.38 -21.85
C GLU A 288 11.65 -16.37 -20.70
N LYS A 289 12.92 -16.62 -20.35
CA LYS A 289 13.30 -17.49 -19.22
C LYS A 289 12.73 -17.01 -17.87
N HIS A 290 12.57 -15.69 -17.67
CA HIS A 290 12.03 -15.12 -16.43
C HIS A 290 10.55 -15.52 -16.21
N PHE A 291 9.86 -15.93 -17.28
CA PHE A 291 8.47 -16.37 -17.29
C PHE A 291 8.33 -17.90 -17.32
N THR A 292 9.44 -18.63 -17.46
CA THR A 292 9.40 -20.08 -17.65
C THR A 292 9.33 -20.78 -16.30
N TYR A 293 8.19 -21.42 -16.02
CA TYR A 293 8.04 -22.28 -14.85
C TYR A 293 7.13 -23.46 -15.16
N ASN A 294 7.67 -24.67 -15.05
CA ASN A 294 6.96 -25.91 -15.39
C ASN A 294 7.22 -27.00 -14.34
N ARG A 295 6.61 -28.17 -14.53
CA ARG A 295 6.72 -29.28 -13.58
C ARG A 295 8.14 -29.82 -13.42
N ILE A 296 9.01 -29.68 -14.42
CA ILE A 296 10.40 -30.11 -14.33
C ILE A 296 11.17 -29.18 -13.38
N ILE A 297 11.03 -27.86 -13.56
CA ILE A 297 11.65 -26.85 -12.69
C ILE A 297 11.15 -27.00 -11.25
N LEU A 298 9.83 -27.19 -11.07
CA LEU A 298 9.24 -27.48 -9.76
C LEU A 298 9.87 -28.74 -9.13
N ALA A 299 9.96 -29.85 -9.86
CA ALA A 299 10.53 -31.10 -9.34
C ALA A 299 12.02 -30.96 -8.99
N GLN A 300 12.78 -30.21 -9.78
CA GLN A 300 14.20 -29.92 -9.50
C GLN A 300 14.36 -29.13 -8.20
N LYS A 301 13.60 -28.04 -8.02
CA LYS A 301 13.64 -27.22 -6.81
C LYS A 301 13.15 -27.99 -5.58
N TRP A 302 12.10 -28.78 -5.72
CA TRP A 302 11.60 -29.67 -4.66
C TRP A 302 12.67 -30.69 -4.24
N ASN A 303 13.36 -31.33 -5.21
CA ASN A 303 14.47 -32.23 -4.92
C ASN A 303 15.60 -31.51 -4.19
N GLN A 304 15.99 -30.32 -4.67
CA GLN A 304 17.07 -29.52 -4.09
C GLN A 304 16.82 -29.23 -2.60
N LEU A 305 15.62 -28.76 -2.25
CA LEU A 305 15.31 -28.41 -0.86
C LEU A 305 15.17 -29.63 0.05
N ARG A 306 14.50 -30.71 -0.40
CA ARG A 306 14.33 -31.89 0.47
C ARG A 306 15.63 -32.67 0.73
N THR A 307 16.63 -32.51 -0.14
CA THR A 307 17.96 -33.13 0.02
C THR A 307 19.02 -32.13 0.46
N ALA A 308 18.61 -30.96 0.96
CA ALA A 308 19.54 -29.99 1.52
C ALA A 308 20.34 -30.65 2.67
N LYS A 309 21.65 -30.39 2.71
CA LYS A 309 22.54 -30.91 3.76
C LYS A 309 22.33 -30.15 5.07
N GLU A 310 22.11 -28.84 4.97
CA GLU A 310 21.82 -27.98 6.10
C GLU A 310 20.31 -27.95 6.38
N PRO A 311 19.89 -27.78 7.65
CA PRO A 311 18.48 -27.59 7.99
C PRO A 311 17.89 -26.38 7.26
N LEU A 312 16.70 -26.55 6.70
CA LEU A 312 15.95 -25.45 6.11
C LEU A 312 15.48 -24.51 7.21
N ASP A 313 15.55 -23.20 6.96
CA ASP A 313 14.88 -22.22 7.81
C ASP A 313 13.34 -22.33 7.68
N LEU A 314 12.61 -21.61 8.54
CA LEU A 314 11.14 -21.65 8.54
C LEU A 314 10.52 -21.27 7.19
N MET A 315 11.14 -20.34 6.47
CA MET A 315 10.61 -19.81 5.21
C MET A 315 10.86 -20.79 4.07
N GLN A 316 12.07 -21.35 3.99
CA GLN A 316 12.42 -22.43 3.07
C GLN A 316 11.58 -23.67 3.32
N GLN A 317 11.31 -24.01 4.59
CA GLN A 317 10.43 -25.11 4.94
C GLN A 317 8.98 -24.83 4.50
N SER A 318 8.48 -23.61 4.70
CA SER A 318 7.16 -23.18 4.22
C SER A 318 7.04 -23.26 2.71
N PHE A 319 8.08 -22.83 1.98
CA PHE A 319 8.17 -22.94 0.52
C PHE A 319 8.26 -24.38 0.03
N LEU A 320 8.97 -25.27 0.75
CA LEU A 320 8.96 -26.70 0.47
C LEU A 320 7.55 -27.28 0.67
N ASN A 321 6.86 -26.90 1.75
CA ASN A 321 5.51 -27.35 2.03
C ASN A 321 4.51 -26.90 0.95
N SER A 322 4.60 -25.66 0.44
CA SER A 322 3.74 -25.18 -0.65
C SER A 322 3.94 -25.97 -1.95
N MET A 323 5.18 -26.38 -2.25
CA MET A 323 5.47 -27.28 -3.36
C MET A 323 4.83 -28.65 -3.17
N VAL A 324 4.99 -29.26 -1.98
CA VAL A 324 4.40 -30.57 -1.65
C VAL A 324 2.88 -30.52 -1.79
N THR A 325 2.23 -29.53 -1.17
CA THR A 325 0.77 -29.34 -1.26
C THR A 325 0.33 -29.16 -2.72
N THR A 326 1.08 -28.40 -3.53
CA THR A 326 0.74 -28.22 -4.95
C THR A 326 0.87 -29.53 -5.74
N ILE A 327 1.91 -30.33 -5.50
CA ILE A 327 2.14 -31.62 -6.19
C ILE A 327 1.03 -32.63 -5.84
N GLU A 328 0.57 -32.64 -4.59
CA GLU A 328 -0.49 -33.53 -4.11
C GLU A 328 -1.89 -33.12 -4.58
N THR A 329 -2.07 -31.85 -4.93
CA THR A 329 -3.35 -31.32 -5.39
C THR A 329 -3.75 -31.92 -6.75
N LYS A 330 -4.95 -32.49 -6.80
CA LYS A 330 -5.52 -33.12 -8.01
C LYS A 330 -6.76 -32.35 -8.42
N PRO A 331 -6.71 -31.45 -9.43
CA PRO A 331 -7.80 -30.53 -9.76
C PRO A 331 -9.20 -31.15 -9.93
N SER A 332 -9.29 -32.43 -10.34
CA SER A 332 -10.55 -33.15 -10.54
C SER A 332 -11.12 -33.83 -9.29
N ARG A 333 -10.30 -34.10 -8.26
CA ARG A 333 -10.71 -34.81 -7.03
C ARG A 333 -10.58 -33.98 -5.77
N ASN A 334 -9.54 -33.15 -5.69
CA ASN A 334 -9.26 -32.27 -4.58
C ASN A 334 -8.81 -30.90 -5.16
N PRO A 335 -9.76 -29.98 -5.44
CA PRO A 335 -9.43 -28.68 -5.99
C PRO A 335 -8.70 -27.83 -4.93
N GLU A 336 -7.97 -26.81 -5.40
CA GLU A 336 -7.29 -25.87 -4.51
C GLU A 336 -8.27 -25.21 -3.53
N THR A 337 -7.87 -25.17 -2.27
CA THR A 337 -8.53 -24.33 -1.27
C THR A 337 -8.21 -22.87 -1.55
N ARG A 338 -9.21 -21.98 -1.51
CA ARG A 338 -8.96 -20.53 -1.62
C ARG A 338 -8.04 -20.09 -0.49
N TYR A 339 -6.89 -19.52 -0.81
CA TYR A 339 -5.87 -19.09 0.15
C TYR A 339 -6.27 -17.77 0.82
N PHE A 340 -6.29 -16.68 0.04
CA PHE A 340 -6.64 -15.36 0.56
C PHE A 340 -8.13 -15.26 0.93
N LYS A 341 -8.39 -14.61 2.07
CA LYS A 341 -9.71 -14.46 2.67
C LYS A 341 -10.00 -12.99 2.91
N GLU A 342 -11.09 -12.52 2.33
CA GLU A 342 -11.48 -11.12 2.40
C GLU A 342 -12.45 -10.87 3.56
N ALA A 343 -12.59 -9.61 3.96
CA ALA A 343 -13.43 -9.18 5.08
C ALA A 343 -14.93 -9.49 4.89
N THR A 344 -15.44 -9.64 3.66
CA THR A 344 -16.83 -10.04 3.37
C THR A 344 -17.90 -9.31 4.21
N LEU A 345 -18.25 -8.11 3.76
CA LEU A 345 -19.26 -7.25 4.37
C LEU A 345 -20.62 -7.42 3.70
N HIS A 346 -21.68 -7.20 4.47
CA HIS A 346 -23.04 -7.20 3.94
C HIS A 346 -23.32 -5.91 3.17
N THR A 347 -23.72 -6.03 1.91
CA THR A 347 -24.13 -4.88 1.09
C THR A 347 -25.63 -4.64 1.19
N ASN A 348 -26.01 -3.38 1.38
CA ASN A 348 -27.39 -2.92 1.48
C ASN A 348 -27.50 -1.46 1.01
N PHE A 349 -28.59 -0.76 1.33
CA PHE A 349 -28.76 0.65 0.96
C PHE A 349 -27.73 1.58 1.64
N ASP A 350 -27.29 1.25 2.85
CA ASP A 350 -26.36 2.06 3.65
C ASP A 350 -24.89 1.67 3.43
N ASN A 351 -24.62 0.51 2.84
CA ASN A 351 -23.27 0.00 2.58
C ASN A 351 -23.15 -0.62 1.19
N SER A 352 -22.37 0.02 0.32
CA SER A 352 -22.02 -0.52 -1.01
C SER A 352 -20.70 -1.30 -1.05
N ASP A 353 -19.90 -1.26 0.02
CA ASP A 353 -18.62 -1.98 0.07
C ASP A 353 -18.84 -3.43 0.51
N SER A 354 -18.46 -4.39 -0.34
CA SER A 354 -18.57 -5.83 -0.07
C SER A 354 -17.44 -6.39 0.79
N GLY A 355 -16.46 -5.56 1.16
CA GLY A 355 -15.30 -5.96 1.95
C GLY A 355 -14.27 -6.78 1.17
N TRP A 356 -14.27 -6.71 -0.17
CA TRP A 356 -13.40 -7.52 -1.01
C TRP A 356 -11.98 -6.97 -1.18
N HIS A 357 -11.72 -5.74 -0.75
CA HIS A 357 -10.41 -5.08 -0.83
C HIS A 357 -9.67 -5.07 0.52
N TYR A 358 -10.07 -5.94 1.45
CA TYR A 358 -9.47 -6.04 2.77
C TYR A 358 -9.25 -7.48 3.17
N ASP A 359 -8.09 -7.76 3.74
CA ASP A 359 -7.83 -8.97 4.49
C ASP A 359 -8.69 -8.95 5.77
N TRP A 360 -9.42 -10.02 6.00
CA TRP A 360 -10.38 -10.09 7.10
C TRP A 360 -9.74 -10.01 8.49
N ARG A 361 -8.46 -10.40 8.63
CA ARG A 361 -7.76 -10.42 9.92
C ARG A 361 -7.47 -9.01 10.39
N PHE A 362 -7.04 -8.18 9.45
CA PHE A 362 -6.54 -6.82 9.67
C PHE A 362 -7.58 -5.74 9.34
N PHE A 363 -8.79 -6.13 8.92
CA PHE A 363 -9.86 -5.19 8.57
C PHE A 363 -10.13 -4.20 9.71
N ASN A 364 -9.96 -2.92 9.42
CA ASN A 364 -10.10 -1.85 10.41
C ASN A 364 -10.77 -0.60 9.80
N GLY A 365 -11.99 -0.78 9.29
CA GLY A 365 -12.82 0.28 8.72
C GLY A 365 -12.67 0.43 7.20
N LYS A 366 -13.77 0.74 6.53
CA LYS A 366 -13.88 0.81 5.06
C LYS A 366 -13.07 1.98 4.46
N LEU A 367 -12.66 1.80 3.21
CA LEU A 367 -12.17 2.80 2.26
C LEU A 367 -13.36 3.55 1.67
N GLY A 368 -13.10 4.73 1.10
CA GLY A 368 -14.10 5.53 0.40
C GLY A 368 -15.05 6.32 1.32
N ASP A 369 -15.29 5.89 2.55
CA ASP A 369 -15.97 6.71 3.57
C ASP A 369 -15.15 7.98 3.92
N ASN A 370 -13.83 7.89 3.73
CA ASN A 370 -12.88 8.97 3.96
C ASN A 370 -11.78 8.93 2.90
N VAL A 371 -11.78 9.93 2.02
CA VAL A 371 -10.83 10.04 0.90
C VAL A 371 -9.40 10.23 1.42
N ASP A 372 -9.20 11.10 2.41
CA ASP A 372 -7.87 11.41 2.98
C ASP A 372 -7.20 10.13 3.51
N ARG A 373 -7.93 9.36 4.33
CA ARG A 373 -7.46 8.09 4.87
C ARG A 373 -7.12 7.09 3.74
N THR A 374 -7.98 7.01 2.74
CA THR A 374 -7.78 6.11 1.58
C THR A 374 -6.50 6.50 0.83
N SER A 375 -6.30 7.78 0.53
CA SER A 375 -5.11 8.27 -0.17
C SER A 375 -3.82 8.06 0.62
N ILE A 376 -3.84 8.20 1.95
CA ILE A 376 -2.69 7.88 2.82
C ILE A 376 -2.32 6.39 2.70
N ILE A 377 -3.32 5.49 2.81
CA ILE A 377 -3.11 4.04 2.72
C ILE A 377 -2.51 3.66 1.35
N MET A 378 -3.07 4.17 0.26
CA MET A 378 -2.60 3.86 -1.10
C MET A 378 -1.18 4.37 -1.36
N GLU A 379 -0.85 5.59 -0.90
CA GLU A 379 0.51 6.13 -0.98
C GLU A 379 1.49 5.26 -0.18
N ARG A 380 1.12 4.85 1.03
CA ARG A 380 2.01 4.07 1.91
C ARG A 380 2.22 2.63 1.43
N LEU A 381 1.19 1.98 0.90
CA LEU A 381 1.31 0.66 0.26
C LEU A 381 2.26 0.70 -0.94
N SER A 382 1.98 1.57 -1.91
CA SER A 382 2.79 1.70 -3.13
C SER A 382 4.23 2.09 -2.80
N ARG A 383 4.43 3.09 -1.94
CA ARG A 383 5.75 3.55 -1.50
C ARG A 383 6.59 2.43 -0.90
N ASN A 384 6.05 1.74 0.10
CA ASN A 384 6.83 0.74 0.82
C ASN A 384 7.04 -0.54 0.00
N TRP A 385 6.09 -0.90 -0.88
CA TRP A 385 6.30 -1.99 -1.83
C TRP A 385 7.45 -1.69 -2.80
N PHE A 386 7.45 -0.52 -3.46
CA PHE A 386 8.47 -0.22 -4.46
C PHE A 386 9.87 0.05 -3.86
N LYS A 387 9.93 0.56 -2.61
CA LYS A 387 11.18 0.61 -1.84
C LYS A 387 11.73 -0.80 -1.58
N PHE A 388 10.88 -1.67 -1.04
CA PHE A 388 11.24 -3.06 -0.77
C PHE A 388 11.65 -3.78 -2.06
N SER A 389 10.86 -3.69 -3.12
CA SER A 389 11.10 -4.43 -4.36
C SER A 389 12.39 -4.00 -5.04
N GLU A 390 12.65 -2.69 -5.11
CA GLU A 390 13.89 -2.15 -5.69
C GLU A 390 15.11 -2.61 -4.87
N LYS A 391 15.05 -2.48 -3.54
CA LYS A 391 16.16 -2.82 -2.65
C LYS A 391 16.53 -4.30 -2.68
N HIS A 392 15.53 -5.16 -2.78
CA HIS A 392 15.71 -6.62 -2.77
C HIS A 392 15.75 -7.24 -4.18
N GLY A 393 15.88 -6.43 -5.24
CA GLY A 393 16.06 -6.91 -6.62
C GLY A 393 14.85 -7.64 -7.19
N MET A 394 13.64 -7.26 -6.76
CA MET A 394 12.37 -7.80 -7.23
C MET A 394 11.82 -6.94 -8.37
N VAL A 395 11.85 -7.49 -9.58
CA VAL A 395 11.29 -6.80 -10.75
C VAL A 395 9.77 -6.96 -10.76
N SER A 396 9.06 -5.85 -10.67
CA SER A 396 7.60 -5.76 -10.77
C SER A 396 7.19 -4.46 -11.48
N TRP A 397 5.98 -4.43 -12.04
CA TRP A 397 5.41 -3.25 -12.70
C TRP A 397 3.93 -3.09 -12.37
N ILE A 398 3.44 -1.86 -12.49
CA ILE A 398 2.01 -1.56 -12.33
C ILE A 398 1.23 -2.06 -13.55
N ALA A 399 0.05 -2.64 -13.31
CA ALA A 399 -0.81 -3.19 -14.36
C ALA A 399 -2.26 -2.73 -14.17
N HIS A 400 -3.15 -3.11 -15.08
CA HIS A 400 -4.61 -2.95 -14.92
C HIS A 400 -5.04 -1.52 -14.53
N GLY A 401 -5.81 -1.37 -13.43
CA GLY A 401 -6.32 -0.10 -12.92
C GLY A 401 -5.18 0.91 -12.63
N PRO A 402 -4.13 0.53 -11.87
CA PRO A 402 -2.96 1.37 -11.69
C PRO A 402 -2.32 1.88 -12.98
N LEU A 403 -2.13 1.03 -13.99
CA LEU A 403 -1.57 1.46 -15.29
C LEU A 403 -2.51 2.42 -16.03
N LEU A 404 -3.82 2.18 -15.96
CA LEU A 404 -4.82 3.09 -16.52
C LEU A 404 -4.82 4.44 -15.81
N SER A 405 -4.71 4.46 -14.49
CA SER A 405 -4.65 5.71 -13.71
C SER A 405 -3.37 6.50 -14.00
N TRP A 406 -2.23 5.80 -14.08
CA TRP A 406 -0.95 6.36 -14.46
C TRP A 406 -1.02 7.10 -15.79
N TYR A 407 -1.71 6.56 -16.81
CA TYR A 407 -1.88 7.21 -18.12
C TYR A 407 -2.47 8.63 -18.06
N TRP A 408 -3.30 8.94 -17.05
CA TRP A 408 -3.99 10.24 -16.98
C TRP A 408 -3.08 11.35 -16.47
N ASN A 409 -2.36 11.12 -15.37
CA ASN A 409 -1.57 12.16 -14.71
C ASN A 409 -0.37 11.61 -13.91
N GLY A 410 0.02 10.35 -14.12
CA GLY A 410 1.03 9.67 -13.33
C GLY A 410 0.60 9.36 -11.89
N GLY A 411 -0.70 9.43 -11.57
CA GLY A 411 -1.24 9.19 -10.22
C GLY A 411 -2.29 8.09 -10.18
N THR A 412 -2.64 7.63 -8.97
CA THR A 412 -3.73 6.68 -8.76
C THR A 412 -5.08 7.37 -8.88
N PHE A 413 -6.12 6.67 -9.33
CA PHE A 413 -7.46 7.24 -9.27
C PHE A 413 -7.89 7.39 -7.80
N PRO A 414 -8.46 8.54 -7.39
CA PRO A 414 -8.89 8.77 -6.00
C PRO A 414 -10.14 7.98 -5.61
N PHE A 415 -10.80 7.35 -6.57
CA PHE A 415 -11.95 6.46 -6.39
C PHE A 415 -11.62 4.99 -6.58
N ASP A 416 -10.37 4.70 -6.93
CA ASP A 416 -9.88 3.33 -7.01
C ASP A 416 -9.22 2.98 -5.67
N ASN A 417 -9.63 1.84 -5.14
CA ASN A 417 -9.22 1.35 -3.84
C ASN A 417 -8.43 0.03 -3.96
N ASP A 418 -8.01 -0.28 -5.18
CA ASP A 418 -7.25 -1.46 -5.54
C ASP A 418 -5.88 -1.07 -6.10
N LEU A 419 -4.88 -1.90 -5.84
CA LEU A 419 -3.54 -1.77 -6.40
C LEU A 419 -3.11 -3.13 -6.93
N ASP A 420 -3.05 -3.24 -8.25
CA ASP A 420 -2.56 -4.41 -8.97
C ASP A 420 -1.13 -4.22 -9.45
N ILE A 421 -0.28 -5.21 -9.15
CA ILE A 421 1.04 -5.31 -9.76
C ILE A 421 1.26 -6.68 -10.40
N GLN A 422 2.13 -6.69 -11.39
CA GLN A 422 2.58 -7.89 -12.06
C GLN A 422 4.09 -8.06 -11.93
N MET A 423 4.53 -9.32 -11.94
CA MET A 423 5.94 -9.68 -11.97
C MET A 423 6.18 -10.99 -12.72
N PRO A 424 7.41 -11.27 -13.19
CA PRO A 424 7.74 -12.57 -13.76
C PRO A 424 7.68 -13.65 -12.67
N ILE A 425 7.25 -14.87 -13.03
CA ILE A 425 7.16 -16.00 -12.10
C ILE A 425 8.48 -16.27 -11.37
N GLU A 426 9.63 -16.02 -12.00
CA GLU A 426 10.93 -16.13 -11.35
C GLU A 426 11.03 -15.25 -10.10
N HIS A 427 10.61 -13.98 -10.18
CA HIS A 427 10.67 -13.05 -9.04
C HIS A 427 9.58 -13.35 -8.02
N LEU A 428 8.41 -13.80 -8.45
CA LEU A 428 7.35 -14.23 -7.54
C LEU A 428 7.76 -15.46 -6.71
N LEU A 429 8.50 -16.40 -7.30
CA LEU A 429 9.03 -17.55 -6.57
C LEU A 429 10.16 -17.14 -5.61
N LYS A 430 11.00 -16.16 -5.98
CA LYS A 430 11.97 -15.56 -5.06
C LYS A 430 11.27 -14.87 -3.87
N LEU A 431 10.17 -14.15 -4.11
CA LEU A 431 9.35 -13.57 -3.04
C LEU A 431 8.83 -14.66 -2.09
N GLY A 432 8.31 -15.76 -2.64
CA GLY A 432 7.81 -16.89 -1.86
C GLY A 432 8.88 -17.63 -1.05
N GLU A 433 10.10 -17.76 -1.60
CA GLU A 433 11.20 -18.48 -0.95
C GLU A 433 11.92 -17.65 0.11
N PHE A 434 12.08 -16.34 -0.11
CA PHE A 434 12.95 -15.48 0.70
C PHE A 434 12.25 -14.40 1.52
N TYR A 435 10.96 -14.14 1.27
CA TYR A 435 10.23 -13.07 1.97
C TYR A 435 8.80 -13.44 2.42
N ASN A 436 8.31 -14.65 2.18
CA ASN A 436 6.96 -15.05 2.62
C ASN A 436 6.80 -14.97 4.14
N GLN A 437 5.68 -14.40 4.62
CA GLN A 437 5.42 -14.12 6.04
C GLN A 437 6.44 -13.15 6.68
N THR A 438 7.00 -12.23 5.89
CA THR A 438 7.83 -11.13 6.41
C THR A 438 6.96 -9.90 6.67
N LEU A 439 7.05 -9.35 7.88
CA LEU A 439 6.47 -8.06 8.23
C LEU A 439 7.48 -6.94 7.93
N VAL A 440 7.25 -6.21 6.84
CA VAL A 440 8.04 -5.05 6.42
C VAL A 440 7.52 -3.81 7.16
N VAL A 441 8.38 -3.16 7.92
CA VAL A 441 8.09 -1.90 8.63
C VAL A 441 8.67 -0.77 7.82
N GLU A 442 7.89 0.28 7.60
CA GLU A 442 8.38 1.45 6.87
C GLU A 442 9.55 2.13 7.58
N ASP A 443 10.29 2.92 6.81
CA ASP A 443 11.39 3.70 7.37
C ASP A 443 10.86 4.60 8.50
N VAL A 444 11.43 4.46 9.70
CA VAL A 444 10.94 5.18 10.88
C VAL A 444 11.09 6.70 10.80
N ARG A 445 11.87 7.19 9.83
CA ARG A 445 11.96 8.63 9.49
C ARG A 445 10.74 9.14 8.73
N GLU A 446 9.96 8.25 8.13
CA GLU A 446 8.78 8.55 7.32
C GLU A 446 7.46 8.17 8.01
N GLY A 447 7.48 7.16 8.88
CA GLY A 447 6.29 6.69 9.57
C GLY A 447 6.51 5.44 10.43
N THR A 448 5.44 4.70 10.71
CA THR A 448 5.43 3.42 11.47
C THR A 448 4.50 2.36 10.88
N GLY A 449 4.08 2.51 9.63
CA GLY A 449 3.31 1.55 8.84
C GLY A 449 4.00 0.20 8.74
N LYS A 450 3.18 -0.85 8.73
CA LYS A 450 3.60 -2.25 8.83
C LYS A 450 2.87 -3.07 7.76
N PHE A 451 3.61 -3.83 6.98
CA PHE A 451 3.12 -4.50 5.78
C PHE A 451 3.53 -5.97 5.74
N LEU A 452 2.58 -6.89 5.70
CA LEU A 452 2.83 -8.32 5.66
C LEU A 452 2.92 -8.80 4.20
N ILE A 453 4.05 -9.42 3.84
CA ILE A 453 4.18 -10.17 2.59
C ILE A 453 3.59 -11.57 2.79
N GLU A 454 2.58 -11.93 2.00
CA GLU A 454 2.05 -13.29 1.96
C GLU A 454 2.01 -13.84 0.54
N VAL A 455 2.59 -15.03 0.36
CA VAL A 455 2.57 -15.77 -0.91
C VAL A 455 1.68 -17.01 -0.77
N GLY A 456 0.72 -17.14 -1.67
CA GLY A 456 -0.27 -18.21 -1.64
C GLY A 456 0.33 -19.59 -1.84
N THR A 457 -0.19 -20.59 -1.11
CA THR A 457 0.28 -21.98 -1.15
C THR A 457 0.37 -22.57 -2.57
N PHE A 458 -0.51 -22.14 -3.46
CA PHE A 458 -0.63 -22.68 -4.82
C PHE A 458 0.11 -21.85 -5.88
N VAL A 459 1.07 -21.00 -5.49
CA VAL A 459 1.89 -20.18 -6.41
C VAL A 459 2.58 -21.02 -7.49
N HIS A 460 2.90 -22.28 -7.18
CA HIS A 460 3.54 -23.22 -8.10
C HIS A 460 2.57 -23.80 -9.15
N ASN A 461 1.25 -23.66 -8.97
CA ASN A 461 0.30 -24.12 -9.95
C ASN A 461 0.01 -23.04 -10.99
N ARG A 462 0.56 -23.22 -12.20
CA ARG A 462 0.31 -22.32 -13.32
C ARG A 462 -0.90 -22.69 -14.17
N GLN A 463 -1.68 -23.70 -13.77
CA GLN A 463 -2.98 -23.97 -14.38
C GLN A 463 -4.03 -22.96 -13.92
N ILE A 464 -5.07 -22.78 -14.74
CA ILE A 464 -6.16 -21.85 -14.45
C ILE A 464 -7.10 -22.50 -13.43
N SER A 465 -7.16 -21.92 -12.24
CA SER A 465 -8.09 -22.35 -11.21
C SER A 465 -9.52 -21.93 -11.58
N LYS A 466 -10.46 -22.86 -11.42
CA LYS A 466 -11.89 -22.63 -11.70
C LYS A 466 -12.66 -22.05 -10.52
N ARG A 467 -12.08 -22.04 -9.30
CA ARG A 467 -12.81 -21.77 -8.04
C ARG A 467 -12.24 -20.61 -7.21
N GLY A 468 -11.14 -19.97 -7.64
CA GLY A 468 -10.45 -18.90 -6.89
C GLY A 468 -8.93 -18.92 -7.10
N ASN A 469 -8.15 -18.33 -6.19
CA ASN A 469 -6.68 -18.27 -6.26
C ASN A 469 -6.15 -17.65 -7.55
N HIS A 470 -6.80 -16.57 -8.00
CA HIS A 470 -6.33 -15.80 -9.14
C HIS A 470 -5.15 -14.89 -8.80
N ILE A 471 -4.98 -14.58 -7.52
CA ILE A 471 -3.90 -13.78 -6.96
C ILE A 471 -2.86 -14.73 -6.36
N ASP A 472 -1.58 -14.45 -6.63
CA ASP A 472 -0.49 -15.31 -6.20
C ASP A 472 0.13 -14.84 -4.88
N ALA A 473 0.21 -13.53 -4.65
CA ALA A 473 0.73 -12.94 -3.42
C ALA A 473 0.03 -11.63 -3.06
N ARG A 474 0.15 -11.18 -1.82
CA ARG A 474 -0.32 -9.88 -1.34
C ARG A 474 0.73 -9.17 -0.49
N PHE A 475 0.76 -7.85 -0.59
CA PHE A 475 1.44 -6.96 0.34
C PHE A 475 0.38 -6.22 1.16
N ILE A 476 0.18 -6.64 2.42
CA ILE A 476 -1.00 -6.29 3.22
C ILE A 476 -0.61 -5.29 4.30
N ASP A 477 -1.23 -4.11 4.31
CA ASP A 477 -1.18 -3.18 5.45
C ASP A 477 -1.93 -3.80 6.64
N ILE A 478 -1.20 -4.11 7.72
CA ILE A 478 -1.78 -4.81 8.88
C ILE A 478 -2.59 -3.90 9.81
N ASP A 479 -2.52 -2.57 9.62
CA ASP A 479 -3.31 -1.61 10.40
C ASP A 479 -4.71 -1.41 9.81
N THR A 480 -4.92 -1.78 8.54
CA THR A 480 -6.14 -1.52 7.77
C THR A 480 -6.73 -2.74 7.07
N GLY A 481 -5.89 -3.73 6.76
CA GLY A 481 -6.19 -4.91 5.96
C GLY A 481 -6.17 -4.67 4.46
N VAL A 482 -5.94 -3.45 4.00
CA VAL A 482 -5.85 -3.12 2.58
C VAL A 482 -4.53 -3.66 2.02
N TYR A 483 -4.51 -4.04 0.74
CA TYR A 483 -3.34 -4.70 0.16
C TYR A 483 -3.11 -4.34 -1.30
N ILE A 484 -1.91 -4.68 -1.77
CA ILE A 484 -1.58 -4.80 -3.18
C ILE A 484 -1.78 -6.26 -3.60
N ASP A 485 -2.57 -6.49 -4.64
CA ASP A 485 -2.70 -7.80 -5.29
C ASP A 485 -1.52 -8.02 -6.26
N ILE A 486 -0.77 -9.11 -6.06
CA ILE A 486 0.44 -9.44 -6.83
C ILE A 486 0.16 -10.70 -7.67
N THR A 487 0.33 -10.57 -8.98
CA THR A 487 0.14 -11.69 -9.92
C THR A 487 1.42 -12.01 -10.69
N GLY A 488 1.73 -13.31 -10.79
CA GLY A 488 2.89 -13.78 -11.53
C GLY A 488 2.54 -14.11 -12.97
N LEU A 489 3.31 -13.61 -13.93
CA LEU A 489 3.24 -14.04 -15.32
C LEU A 489 4.12 -15.27 -15.53
N SER A 490 3.54 -16.30 -16.15
CA SER A 490 4.27 -17.53 -16.47
C SER A 490 3.79 -18.16 -17.77
N THR A 491 4.65 -18.94 -18.42
CA THR A 491 4.23 -19.95 -19.39
C THR A 491 3.22 -20.91 -18.76
N SER A 492 2.09 -21.15 -19.42
CA SER A 492 1.08 -22.08 -18.92
C SER A 492 0.48 -22.95 -20.02
N GLY A 493 -0.37 -23.91 -19.62
CA GLY A 493 -1.17 -24.69 -20.57
C GLY A 493 -2.45 -23.99 -21.04
N ALA A 494 -2.70 -22.74 -20.64
CA ALA A 494 -3.84 -21.97 -21.10
C ALA A 494 -3.60 -21.43 -22.50
N SER A 495 -4.66 -21.31 -23.31
CA SER A 495 -4.59 -20.75 -24.66
C SER A 495 -5.32 -19.41 -24.72
N PRO A 496 -4.76 -18.39 -25.40
CA PRO A 496 -5.46 -17.14 -25.66
C PRO A 496 -6.77 -17.40 -26.42
N SER A 497 -7.82 -16.64 -26.08
CA SER A 497 -9.06 -16.66 -26.85
C SER A 497 -8.86 -16.00 -28.23
N SER A 498 -9.82 -16.22 -29.15
CA SER A 498 -9.76 -15.66 -30.51
C SER A 498 -9.58 -14.14 -30.54
N ASN A 499 -10.11 -13.42 -29.54
CA ASN A 499 -10.08 -11.97 -29.48
C ASN A 499 -8.65 -11.42 -29.37
N TYR A 500 -7.70 -12.18 -28.82
CA TYR A 500 -6.29 -11.75 -28.79
C TYR A 500 -5.65 -11.70 -30.19
N PHE A 501 -6.19 -12.45 -31.15
CA PHE A 501 -5.69 -12.50 -32.53
C PHE A 501 -6.51 -11.64 -33.49
N GLN A 502 -7.47 -10.88 -32.96
CA GLN A 502 -8.28 -9.91 -33.69
C GLN A 502 -7.73 -8.51 -33.44
N ASN A 503 -7.98 -7.61 -34.38
CA ASN A 503 -7.61 -6.21 -34.24
C ASN A 503 -8.25 -5.59 -32.99
N VAL A 504 -7.47 -4.85 -32.22
CA VAL A 504 -7.99 -4.16 -31.03
C VAL A 504 -9.10 -3.20 -31.44
N ASN A 505 -10.28 -3.36 -30.85
CA ASN A 505 -11.48 -2.58 -31.19
C ASN A 505 -11.82 -2.59 -32.69
N ASP A 506 -11.56 -3.71 -33.38
CA ASP A 506 -11.78 -3.91 -34.82
C ASP A 506 -11.01 -2.92 -35.73
N ASP A 507 -9.91 -2.35 -35.23
CA ASP A 507 -9.16 -1.29 -35.88
C ASP A 507 -7.84 -1.79 -36.50
N VAL A 508 -7.75 -1.75 -37.83
CA VAL A 508 -6.60 -2.29 -38.60
C VAL A 508 -5.28 -1.59 -38.23
N ASP A 509 -5.33 -0.32 -37.86
CA ASP A 509 -4.14 0.44 -37.49
C ASP A 509 -3.57 0.03 -36.12
N GLU A 510 -4.39 -0.59 -35.24
CA GLU A 510 -3.96 -1.12 -33.94
C GLU A 510 -3.35 -2.53 -34.09
N GLY A 511 -3.82 -3.30 -35.07
CA GLY A 511 -3.45 -4.68 -35.27
C GLY A 511 -3.91 -5.63 -34.14
N PRO A 512 -3.57 -6.92 -34.23
CA PRO A 512 -3.89 -7.89 -33.19
C PRO A 512 -3.01 -7.71 -31.96
N VAL A 513 -3.55 -8.05 -30.79
CA VAL A 513 -2.80 -8.05 -29.53
C VAL A 513 -1.71 -9.12 -29.55
N LEU A 514 -1.99 -10.30 -30.08
CA LEU A 514 -1.02 -11.38 -30.17
C LEU A 514 -0.88 -11.86 -31.61
N GLU A 515 0.35 -12.18 -31.98
CA GLU A 515 0.65 -12.89 -33.21
C GLU A 515 0.53 -14.40 -33.01
N LYS A 516 0.09 -15.11 -34.05
CA LYS A 516 0.00 -16.57 -34.02
C LYS A 516 1.40 -17.19 -33.95
N GLY A 517 1.61 -18.08 -32.98
CA GLY A 517 2.87 -18.80 -32.81
C GLY A 517 3.92 -18.08 -31.95
N ALA A 518 3.66 -16.86 -31.49
CA ALA A 518 4.52 -16.18 -30.53
C ALA A 518 4.53 -16.89 -29.17
N ALA A 519 5.65 -16.79 -28.45
CA ALA A 519 5.71 -17.20 -27.05
C ALA A 519 4.76 -16.34 -26.21
N VAL A 520 3.95 -16.98 -25.37
CA VAL A 520 2.95 -16.31 -24.55
C VAL A 520 3.11 -16.65 -23.07
N PHE A 521 2.83 -15.66 -22.23
CA PHE A 521 2.86 -15.73 -20.78
C PHE A 521 1.53 -15.21 -20.24
N ASN A 522 1.07 -15.77 -19.12
CA ASN A 522 -0.17 -15.32 -18.50
C ASN A 522 -0.16 -15.45 -16.98
N ASP A 523 -0.97 -14.62 -16.35
CA ASP A 523 -1.36 -14.80 -14.95
C ASP A 523 -2.45 -15.87 -14.80
N ARG A 524 -2.90 -16.09 -13.57
CA ARG A 524 -3.95 -17.07 -13.26
C ARG A 524 -5.36 -16.57 -13.59
N ARG A 525 -5.51 -15.33 -14.07
CA ARG A 525 -6.74 -14.74 -14.63
C ARG A 525 -6.77 -14.78 -16.16
N VAL A 526 -5.79 -15.41 -16.79
CA VAL A 526 -5.66 -15.54 -18.26
C VAL A 526 -5.51 -14.20 -18.98
N HIS A 527 -4.84 -13.22 -18.35
CA HIS A 527 -4.31 -12.07 -19.08
C HIS A 527 -3.04 -12.48 -19.82
N PHE A 528 -3.10 -12.55 -21.15
CA PHE A 528 -1.98 -13.01 -21.98
C PHE A 528 -1.12 -11.87 -22.50
N TYR A 529 0.20 -12.10 -22.49
CA TYR A 529 1.25 -11.21 -22.96
C TYR A 529 2.28 -11.98 -23.77
N ASN A 530 3.00 -11.30 -24.67
CA ASN A 530 4.25 -11.77 -25.27
C ASN A 530 5.41 -10.92 -24.71
N LEU A 531 6.65 -11.24 -25.07
CA LEU A 531 7.81 -10.50 -24.57
C LEU A 531 7.81 -9.02 -25.01
N PRO A 532 7.52 -8.65 -26.27
CA PRO A 532 7.45 -7.25 -26.70
C PRO A 532 6.43 -6.37 -25.96
N HIS A 533 5.35 -6.95 -25.42
CA HIS A 533 4.43 -6.21 -24.56
C HIS A 533 5.07 -5.75 -23.26
N LEU A 534 6.04 -6.51 -22.75
CA LEU A 534 6.60 -6.34 -21.42
C LEU A 534 7.99 -5.69 -21.48
N SER A 535 8.86 -6.12 -22.39
CA SER A 535 10.27 -5.70 -22.44
C SER A 535 10.54 -4.58 -23.44
N PRO A 536 11.41 -3.61 -23.11
CA PRO A 536 11.91 -3.34 -21.76
C PRO A 536 10.82 -2.74 -20.86
N LEU A 537 10.87 -3.02 -19.56
CA LEU A 537 10.15 -2.22 -18.59
C LEU A 537 10.78 -0.83 -18.51
N LYS A 538 9.95 0.19 -18.30
CA LYS A 538 10.37 1.59 -18.27
C LYS A 538 10.12 2.17 -16.89
N LEU A 539 11.16 2.73 -16.30
CA LEU A 539 11.08 3.43 -15.01
C LEU A 539 10.25 4.70 -15.17
N THR A 540 9.36 4.94 -14.22
CA THR A 540 8.44 6.08 -14.14
C THR A 540 8.10 6.36 -12.67
N MET A 541 7.06 7.16 -12.41
CA MET A 541 6.50 7.38 -11.08
C MET A 541 4.98 7.18 -11.08
N LEU A 542 4.47 6.58 -10.00
CA LEU A 542 3.05 6.55 -9.66
C LEU A 542 2.86 7.28 -8.34
N ASN A 543 2.05 8.35 -8.30
CA ASN A 543 1.93 9.24 -7.12
C ASN A 543 3.28 9.72 -6.57
N GLY A 544 4.28 9.92 -7.44
CA GLY A 544 5.62 10.36 -7.06
C GLY A 544 6.51 9.26 -6.45
N VAL A 545 6.05 8.01 -6.42
CA VAL A 545 6.85 6.84 -6.03
C VAL A 545 7.43 6.21 -7.31
N PRO A 546 8.77 6.03 -7.41
CA PRO A 546 9.36 5.34 -8.55
C PRO A 546 8.83 3.91 -8.71
N CYS A 547 8.40 3.57 -9.91
CA CYS A 547 7.90 2.24 -10.28
C CYS A 547 8.15 1.96 -11.77
N TYR A 548 7.76 0.78 -12.25
CA TYR A 548 7.91 0.43 -13.66
C TYR A 548 6.56 0.30 -14.36
N VAL A 549 6.54 0.64 -15.65
CA VAL A 549 5.44 0.34 -16.59
C VAL A 549 5.92 -0.60 -17.70
N PRO A 550 5.03 -1.42 -18.30
CA PRO A 550 5.38 -2.33 -19.37
C PRO A 550 5.70 -1.60 -20.68
N ASN A 551 6.18 -2.35 -21.68
CA ASN A 551 6.58 -1.74 -22.95
C ASN A 551 5.39 -1.29 -23.81
N SER A 552 4.39 -2.14 -24.05
CA SER A 552 3.18 -1.80 -24.79
C SER A 552 2.08 -1.37 -23.82
N ILE A 553 1.75 -0.09 -23.80
CA ILE A 553 0.83 0.50 -22.82
C ILE A 553 -0.51 0.83 -23.48
N ILE A 554 -0.52 1.64 -24.54
CA ILE A 554 -1.74 2.10 -25.21
C ILE A 554 -2.52 0.95 -25.82
N GLN A 555 -1.85 0.08 -26.58
CA GLN A 555 -2.51 -1.08 -27.21
C GLN A 555 -3.15 -1.99 -26.14
N ARG A 556 -2.44 -2.18 -25.00
CA ARG A 556 -2.90 -3.01 -23.89
C ARG A 556 -4.09 -2.39 -23.16
N LEU A 557 -4.03 -1.10 -22.83
CA LEU A 557 -5.13 -0.39 -22.20
C LEU A 557 -6.36 -0.32 -23.12
N LYS A 558 -6.19 -0.14 -24.43
CA LYS A 558 -7.30 -0.17 -25.40
C LYS A 558 -7.99 -1.51 -25.49
N PHE A 559 -7.23 -2.61 -25.35
CA PHE A 559 -7.76 -3.97 -25.32
C PHE A 559 -8.49 -4.28 -24.01
N GLU A 560 -7.91 -3.89 -22.87
CA GLU A 560 -8.47 -4.17 -21.55
C GLU A 560 -9.67 -3.27 -21.22
N TYR A 561 -9.62 -2.00 -21.65
CA TYR A 561 -10.62 -0.97 -21.38
C TYR A 561 -11.16 -0.35 -22.68
N PRO A 562 -11.97 -1.08 -23.46
CA PRO A 562 -12.41 -0.65 -24.79
C PRO A 562 -13.38 0.53 -24.80
N ASN A 563 -13.93 0.90 -23.63
CA ASN A 563 -15.07 1.83 -23.53
C ASN A 563 -14.69 3.26 -23.14
N ARG A 564 -13.86 3.93 -23.97
CA ARG A 564 -13.43 5.34 -23.77
C ARG A 564 -12.65 5.59 -22.48
N ALA A 565 -12.00 4.58 -21.91
CA ALA A 565 -11.28 4.74 -20.65
C ALA A 565 -10.09 5.71 -20.73
N LEU A 566 -9.54 5.90 -21.93
CA LEU A 566 -8.42 6.83 -22.18
C LEU A 566 -8.88 8.27 -22.49
N THR A 567 -10.18 8.50 -22.71
CA THR A 567 -10.69 9.80 -23.22
C THR A 567 -11.86 10.35 -22.41
N LYS A 568 -12.51 9.52 -21.60
CA LYS A 568 -13.68 9.91 -20.83
C LYS A 568 -13.28 10.59 -19.52
N VAL A 569 -13.31 11.92 -19.53
CA VAL A 569 -13.05 12.81 -18.38
C VAL A 569 -14.09 12.77 -17.24
N GLU A 570 -14.93 11.73 -17.17
CA GLU A 570 -15.94 11.58 -16.12
C GLU A 570 -16.16 10.09 -15.75
N TYR A 571 -16.22 9.80 -14.47
CA TYR A 571 -16.51 8.46 -13.95
C TYR A 571 -17.34 8.56 -12.67
N LYS A 572 -18.55 7.99 -12.67
CA LYS A 572 -19.56 8.17 -11.60
C LYS A 572 -19.78 9.67 -11.29
N ASP A 573 -19.30 10.14 -10.15
CA ASP A 573 -19.38 11.52 -9.67
C ASP A 573 -17.97 12.14 -9.54
N TRP A 574 -17.00 11.63 -10.30
CA TRP A 574 -15.64 12.17 -10.42
C TRP A 574 -15.42 12.74 -11.82
N TYR A 575 -14.69 13.85 -11.89
CA TYR A 575 -14.37 14.53 -13.15
C TYR A 575 -12.88 14.83 -13.22
N PHE A 576 -12.28 14.60 -14.39
CA PHE A 576 -10.91 15.00 -14.65
C PHE A 576 -10.86 16.47 -15.03
N VAL A 577 -10.22 17.29 -14.19
CA VAL A 577 -10.09 18.73 -14.40
C VAL A 577 -8.77 19.02 -15.09
N ASN A 578 -8.81 19.34 -16.38
CA ASN A 578 -7.60 19.54 -17.20
C ASN A 578 -6.66 20.60 -16.63
N LYS A 579 -7.17 21.75 -16.15
CA LYS A 579 -6.32 22.80 -15.57
C LYS A 579 -5.58 22.35 -14.30
N LEU A 580 -6.13 21.37 -13.57
CA LEU A 580 -5.53 20.81 -12.37
C LEU A 580 -4.80 19.49 -12.62
N GLN A 581 -4.97 18.88 -13.80
CA GLN A 581 -4.47 17.55 -14.14
C GLN A 581 -4.81 16.50 -13.06
N SER A 582 -6.02 16.56 -12.53
CA SER A 582 -6.44 15.70 -11.42
C SER A 582 -7.93 15.34 -11.48
N TRP A 583 -8.27 14.20 -10.88
CA TRP A 583 -9.63 13.74 -10.70
C TRP A 583 -10.22 14.31 -9.42
N ILE A 584 -11.33 15.03 -9.54
CA ILE A 584 -11.96 15.73 -8.41
C ILE A 584 -13.41 15.29 -8.28
N HIS A 585 -13.82 15.03 -7.04
CA HIS A 585 -15.16 14.60 -6.71
C HIS A 585 -16.16 15.76 -6.90
N GLU A 586 -17.34 15.47 -7.45
CA GLU A 586 -18.39 16.43 -7.79
C GLU A 586 -18.70 17.42 -6.64
N PRO A 587 -18.86 17.01 -5.37
CA PRO A 587 -19.11 17.92 -4.24
C PRO A 587 -18.05 19.00 -4.01
N SER A 588 -16.80 18.78 -4.42
CA SER A 588 -15.74 19.81 -4.33
C SER A 588 -15.82 20.80 -5.49
N LEU A 589 -16.28 20.34 -6.66
CA LEU A 589 -16.37 21.16 -7.87
C LEU A 589 -17.58 22.08 -7.84
N VAL A 590 -18.74 21.56 -7.45
CA VAL A 590 -20.00 22.32 -7.48
C VAL A 590 -20.05 23.48 -6.49
N LYS A 591 -19.18 23.51 -5.48
CA LYS A 591 -19.07 24.63 -4.52
C LYS A 591 -18.63 25.94 -5.18
N ALA A 592 -17.86 25.85 -6.26
CA ALA A 592 -17.38 27.01 -7.01
C ALA A 592 -18.28 27.37 -8.20
N LEU A 593 -19.41 26.69 -8.42
CA LEU A 593 -20.29 26.88 -9.59
C LEU A 593 -21.68 27.36 -9.20
N ASP A 594 -22.31 28.18 -10.04
CA ASP A 594 -23.72 28.58 -9.84
C ASP A 594 -24.66 27.39 -10.15
N PRO A 595 -25.49 26.92 -9.20
CA PRO A 595 -26.47 25.87 -9.42
C PRO A 595 -27.40 26.11 -10.61
N ASN A 596 -27.73 27.36 -10.95
CA ASN A 596 -28.60 27.70 -12.08
C ASN A 596 -28.02 27.26 -13.44
N ASP A 597 -26.70 27.14 -13.53
CA ASP A 597 -26.02 26.80 -14.78
C ASP A 597 -26.07 25.30 -15.09
N TYR A 598 -26.16 24.44 -14.08
CA TYR A 598 -26.12 22.99 -14.25
C TYR A 598 -27.32 22.23 -13.67
N MET A 599 -28.22 22.85 -12.91
CA MET A 599 -29.40 22.18 -12.38
C MET A 599 -30.55 22.17 -13.40
N LYS A 600 -31.35 21.11 -13.39
CA LYS A 600 -32.63 21.04 -14.09
C LYS A 600 -33.74 21.62 -13.21
N SER A 601 -34.85 22.02 -13.81
CA SER A 601 -36.04 22.53 -13.08
C SER A 601 -36.62 21.55 -12.05
N ASN A 602 -36.36 20.24 -12.20
CA ASN A 602 -36.78 19.21 -11.25
C ASN A 602 -35.77 18.96 -10.11
N GLY A 603 -34.77 19.83 -9.94
CA GLY A 603 -33.75 19.71 -8.90
C GLY A 603 -32.68 18.64 -9.15
N ARG A 604 -32.65 18.00 -10.34
CA ARG A 604 -31.60 17.03 -10.69
C ARG A 604 -30.46 17.71 -11.45
N VAL A 605 -29.24 17.24 -11.23
CA VAL A 605 -28.04 17.67 -11.97
C VAL A 605 -28.17 17.35 -13.47
N ASN A 606 -27.88 18.33 -14.31
CA ASN A 606 -27.65 18.15 -15.74
C ASN A 606 -26.17 17.81 -15.98
N LYS A 607 -25.83 16.51 -15.93
CA LYS A 607 -24.44 16.03 -16.08
C LYS A 607 -23.74 16.57 -17.34
N THR A 608 -24.45 16.75 -18.44
CA THR A 608 -23.86 17.32 -19.67
C THR A 608 -23.48 18.79 -19.52
N LYS A 609 -24.33 19.60 -18.87
CA LYS A 609 -23.99 21.01 -18.60
C LYS A 609 -22.87 21.11 -17.57
N LEU A 610 -22.97 20.37 -16.47
CA LEU A 610 -21.97 20.33 -15.41
C LEU A 610 -20.59 19.96 -15.97
N LYS A 611 -20.51 18.90 -16.78
CA LYS A 611 -19.28 18.51 -17.47
C LYS A 611 -18.69 19.66 -18.31
N LYS A 612 -19.52 20.38 -19.07
CA LYS A 612 -19.06 21.52 -19.87
C LYS A 612 -18.51 22.65 -19.01
N LEU A 613 -19.12 22.94 -17.86
CA LEU A 613 -18.62 23.95 -16.91
C LEU A 613 -17.27 23.52 -16.32
N ILE A 614 -17.19 22.28 -15.82
CA ILE A 614 -15.95 21.73 -15.22
C ILE A 614 -14.77 21.75 -16.20
N GLN A 615 -15.01 21.47 -17.48
CA GLN A 615 -13.96 21.52 -18.50
C GLN A 615 -13.50 22.94 -18.83
N ASN A 616 -14.26 23.97 -18.44
CA ASN A 616 -14.00 25.38 -18.74
C ASN A 616 -13.91 26.25 -17.46
N LEU A 617 -13.52 25.68 -16.32
CA LEU A 617 -13.34 26.43 -15.07
C LEU A 617 -12.39 27.61 -15.27
N SER A 618 -12.78 28.77 -14.75
CA SER A 618 -11.95 29.95 -14.64
C SER A 618 -10.86 29.79 -13.58
N ASP A 619 -9.86 30.66 -13.63
CA ASP A 619 -8.75 30.65 -12.68
C ASP A 619 -9.23 30.95 -11.24
N GLU A 620 -10.24 31.82 -11.08
CA GLU A 620 -10.82 32.12 -9.75
C GLU A 620 -11.66 30.96 -9.20
N GLU A 621 -12.44 30.27 -10.03
CA GLU A 621 -13.17 29.08 -9.58
C GLU A 621 -12.20 27.98 -9.12
N ILE A 622 -11.07 27.83 -9.82
CA ILE A 622 -10.02 26.88 -9.39
C ILE A 622 -9.39 27.29 -8.08
N TYR A 623 -9.03 28.57 -7.94
CA TYR A 623 -8.48 29.08 -6.69
C TYR A 623 -9.44 28.87 -5.52
N GLN A 624 -10.74 29.08 -5.74
CA GLN A 624 -11.79 28.79 -4.77
C GLN A 624 -11.84 27.29 -4.41
N ILE A 625 -11.83 26.39 -5.40
CA ILE A 625 -11.81 24.93 -5.16
C ILE A 625 -10.61 24.52 -4.29
N LEU A 626 -9.42 25.05 -4.59
CA LEU A 626 -8.19 24.73 -3.86
C LEU A 626 -8.19 25.29 -2.43
N THR A 627 -8.73 26.50 -2.22
CA THR A 627 -8.75 27.14 -0.90
C THR A 627 -9.85 26.59 0.02
N GLU A 628 -10.98 26.17 -0.54
CA GLU A 628 -12.09 25.59 0.22
C GLU A 628 -11.93 24.10 0.52
N ASN A 629 -11.04 23.40 -0.19
CA ASN A 629 -10.79 21.97 0.00
C ASN A 629 -9.30 21.66 0.15
N HIS A 630 -8.86 21.53 1.40
CA HIS A 630 -7.48 21.20 1.75
C HIS A 630 -6.99 19.89 1.10
N GLN A 631 -7.86 18.90 0.92
CA GLN A 631 -7.49 17.64 0.28
C GLN A 631 -7.21 17.83 -1.21
N VAL A 632 -8.06 18.59 -1.91
CA VAL A 632 -7.83 18.93 -3.33
C VAL A 632 -6.56 19.76 -3.49
N LEU A 633 -6.22 20.62 -2.53
CA LEU A 633 -4.95 21.35 -2.50
C LEU A 633 -3.75 20.41 -2.34
N ILE A 634 -3.79 19.45 -1.41
CA ILE A 634 -2.73 18.44 -1.26
C ILE A 634 -2.60 17.61 -2.54
N ASP A 635 -3.71 17.15 -3.11
CA ASP A 635 -3.74 16.38 -4.35
C ASP A 635 -3.16 17.18 -5.51
N TYR A 636 -3.47 18.49 -5.57
CA TYR A 636 -2.91 19.38 -6.57
C TYR A 636 -1.41 19.58 -6.37
N TYR A 637 -0.95 19.81 -5.15
CA TYR A 637 0.48 19.94 -4.84
C TYR A 637 1.26 18.68 -5.21
N GLN A 638 0.71 17.50 -4.91
CA GLN A 638 1.27 16.21 -5.32
C GLN A 638 1.32 16.05 -6.84
N SER A 639 0.18 16.32 -7.48
CA SER A 639 -0.01 16.04 -8.91
C SER A 639 0.63 17.08 -9.81
N GLN A 640 0.84 18.33 -9.41
CA GLN A 640 1.32 19.37 -10.33
C GLN A 640 2.72 19.05 -10.87
N ALA A 641 3.70 18.84 -9.99
CA ALA A 641 5.06 18.51 -10.42
C ALA A 641 5.14 17.15 -11.12
N LEU A 642 4.35 16.17 -10.63
CA LEU A 642 4.31 14.84 -11.20
C LEU A 642 3.64 14.83 -12.59
N ALA A 643 2.53 15.53 -12.77
CA ALA A 643 1.79 15.61 -14.01
C ALA A 643 2.58 16.37 -15.08
N GLN A 644 3.32 17.42 -14.72
CA GLN A 644 4.23 18.09 -15.65
C GLN A 644 5.34 17.15 -16.15
N TYR A 645 5.97 16.41 -15.22
CA TYR A 645 6.95 15.39 -15.58
C TYR A 645 6.30 14.32 -16.49
N HIS A 646 5.15 13.79 -16.08
CA HIS A 646 4.45 12.74 -16.80
C HIS A 646 4.00 13.19 -18.20
N GLN A 647 3.55 14.43 -18.36
CA GLN A 647 3.22 14.99 -19.66
C GLN A 647 4.41 15.09 -20.62
N ARG A 648 5.62 15.31 -20.09
CA ARG A 648 6.86 15.23 -20.88
C ARG A 648 7.17 13.77 -21.21
N GLU A 649 7.08 12.89 -20.22
CA GLU A 649 7.30 11.45 -20.34
C GLU A 649 6.43 10.82 -21.44
N ILE A 650 5.11 11.07 -21.44
CA ILE A 650 4.19 10.48 -22.40
C ILE A 650 4.41 10.94 -23.84
N ARG A 651 5.03 12.11 -24.06
CA ARG A 651 5.37 12.59 -25.42
C ARG A 651 6.46 11.74 -26.07
N HIS A 652 7.33 11.14 -25.27
CA HIS A 652 8.31 10.16 -25.75
C HIS A 652 7.67 8.77 -25.87
N LEU A 653 6.76 8.42 -24.97
CA LEU A 653 6.15 7.09 -24.93
C LEU A 653 5.07 6.87 -25.99
N PHE A 654 4.37 7.92 -26.42
CA PHE A 654 3.21 7.81 -27.32
C PHE A 654 3.32 8.73 -28.52
N GLN A 655 2.69 8.32 -29.61
CA GLN A 655 2.55 9.10 -30.84
C GLN A 655 1.08 9.36 -31.12
N VAL A 656 0.76 10.55 -31.64
CA VAL A 656 -0.59 10.90 -32.07
C VAL A 656 -0.58 11.15 -33.58
N ASP A 657 -1.26 10.28 -34.33
CA ASP A 657 -1.33 10.33 -35.78
C ASP A 657 -2.69 10.85 -36.24
N GLY A 658 -2.73 12.08 -36.74
CA GLY A 658 -3.94 12.73 -37.24
C GLY A 658 -4.45 12.19 -38.58
N THR A 659 -3.66 11.37 -39.28
CA THR A 659 -4.01 10.80 -40.59
C THR A 659 -4.71 9.45 -40.49
N LYS A 660 -4.59 8.77 -39.35
CA LYS A 660 -5.19 7.45 -39.09
C LYS A 660 -6.63 7.53 -38.61
N HIS A 661 -7.37 6.44 -38.80
CA HIS A 661 -8.77 6.36 -38.40
C HIS A 661 -8.90 6.37 -36.86
N LYS A 662 -9.72 7.27 -36.30
CA LYS A 662 -9.90 7.33 -34.84
C LYS A 662 -10.96 6.34 -34.34
N ASN A 663 -10.68 5.69 -33.22
CA ASN A 663 -11.65 4.92 -32.44
C ASN A 663 -12.06 5.64 -31.14
N VAL A 664 -12.85 4.98 -30.31
CA VAL A 664 -13.43 5.56 -29.09
C VAL A 664 -12.39 5.94 -28.02
N ASN A 665 -11.23 5.28 -28.01
CA ASN A 665 -10.12 5.56 -27.09
C ASN A 665 -9.08 6.52 -27.69
N ASP A 666 -9.31 7.06 -28.89
CA ASP A 666 -8.40 8.00 -29.53
C ASP A 666 -8.71 9.46 -29.20
N LEU A 667 -7.66 10.27 -29.19
CA LEU A 667 -7.75 11.68 -28.86
C LEU A 667 -8.43 12.47 -30.00
N PRO A 668 -9.02 13.65 -29.73
CA PRO A 668 -9.55 14.51 -30.77
C PRO A 668 -8.55 14.82 -31.90
N GLN A 669 -7.27 14.94 -31.56
CA GLN A 669 -6.16 15.30 -32.44
C GLN A 669 -5.76 14.17 -33.42
N GLY A 670 -6.02 12.91 -33.10
CA GLY A 670 -5.57 11.78 -33.91
C GLY A 670 -5.56 10.47 -33.13
N LYS A 671 -5.19 9.38 -33.82
CA LYS A 671 -5.01 8.06 -33.22
C LYS A 671 -3.80 8.07 -32.29
N ILE A 672 -3.98 7.66 -31.04
CA ILE A 672 -2.89 7.51 -30.08
C ILE A 672 -2.30 6.09 -30.14
N LEU A 673 -0.98 5.97 -30.27
CA LEU A 673 -0.26 4.70 -30.36
C LEU A 673 0.95 4.69 -29.44
N ASP A 674 1.38 3.49 -29.03
CA ASP A 674 2.69 3.31 -28.38
C ASP A 674 3.81 3.73 -29.34
N ASN A 675 4.85 4.39 -28.82
CA ASN A 675 6.09 4.63 -29.55
C ASN A 675 7.01 3.42 -29.39
N PRO A 676 7.18 2.58 -30.43
CA PRO A 676 7.98 1.35 -30.32
C PRO A 676 9.47 1.62 -30.15
N ASN A 677 9.94 2.86 -30.33
CA ASN A 677 11.34 3.23 -30.21
C ASN A 677 11.66 4.06 -28.97
N ALA A 678 10.70 4.25 -28.05
CA ALA A 678 10.90 5.08 -26.87
C ALA A 678 12.10 4.64 -26.01
N TYR A 679 12.37 3.33 -25.92
CA TYR A 679 13.50 2.81 -25.17
C TYR A 679 14.87 3.11 -25.80
N ALA A 680 14.93 3.49 -27.07
CA ALA A 680 16.16 3.88 -27.76
C ALA A 680 16.38 5.41 -27.75
N ASP A 681 15.37 6.17 -27.35
CA ASP A 681 15.40 7.62 -27.29
C ASP A 681 16.29 8.10 -26.13
N GLN A 682 17.40 8.75 -26.47
CA GLN A 682 18.36 9.26 -25.50
C GLN A 682 17.79 10.43 -24.67
N GLU A 683 16.90 11.23 -25.23
CA GLU A 683 16.24 12.32 -24.50
C GLU A 683 15.29 11.75 -23.45
N TYR A 684 14.54 10.71 -23.80
CA TYR A 684 13.69 9.99 -22.84
C TYR A 684 14.50 9.36 -21.70
N ILE A 685 15.59 8.66 -22.02
CA ILE A 685 16.46 8.05 -21.00
C ILE A 685 17.06 9.15 -20.09
N HIS A 686 17.44 10.30 -20.66
CA HIS A 686 17.95 11.43 -19.89
C HIS A 686 16.89 12.02 -18.97
N LEU A 687 15.65 12.21 -19.46
CA LEU A 687 14.50 12.67 -18.69
C LEU A 687 14.25 11.77 -17.47
N ILE A 688 14.22 10.45 -17.66
CA ILE A 688 14.02 9.49 -16.56
C ILE A 688 15.13 9.59 -15.52
N LYS A 689 16.40 9.57 -15.95
CA LYS A 689 17.57 9.59 -15.05
C LYS A 689 17.63 10.84 -14.17
N GLN A 690 17.09 11.96 -14.65
CA GLN A 690 17.04 13.21 -13.90
C GLN A 690 15.74 13.36 -13.09
N GLY A 691 14.61 12.93 -13.66
CA GLY A 691 13.28 13.21 -13.13
C GLY A 691 12.76 12.17 -12.14
N VAL A 692 13.19 10.90 -12.24
CA VAL A 692 12.68 9.82 -11.39
C VAL A 692 13.59 9.58 -10.20
N HIS A 693 13.14 10.02 -9.03
CA HIS A 693 13.79 9.80 -7.75
C HIS A 693 12.74 9.57 -6.67
N LEU A 694 13.12 8.83 -5.64
CA LEU A 694 12.28 8.63 -4.47
C LEU A 694 12.18 9.96 -3.71
N LYS A 695 11.04 10.64 -3.81
CA LYS A 695 10.74 11.87 -3.05
C LYS A 695 10.32 11.52 -1.63
N PRO A 696 10.44 12.43 -0.64
CA PRO A 696 9.83 12.26 0.67
C PRO A 696 8.33 11.99 0.55
N PRO A 697 7.71 11.36 1.56
CA PRO A 697 6.27 11.31 1.66
C PRO A 697 5.65 12.70 1.53
N VAL A 698 4.47 12.78 0.91
CA VAL A 698 3.77 14.07 0.78
C VAL A 698 2.57 14.14 1.73
N ARG A 699 2.01 12.98 2.13
CA ARG A 699 1.02 12.89 3.21
C ARG A 699 1.66 12.55 4.54
N GLU A 700 0.96 12.90 5.61
CA GLU A 700 1.26 12.37 6.94
C GLU A 700 1.15 10.84 6.98
N SER A 701 1.80 10.21 7.95
CA SER A 701 1.69 8.75 8.13
C SER A 701 0.28 8.36 8.59
N LEU A 702 -0.12 7.12 8.35
CA LEU A 702 -1.40 6.62 8.84
C LEU A 702 -1.49 6.70 10.37
N PHE A 703 -0.37 6.47 11.06
CA PHE A 703 -0.29 6.62 12.51
C PHE A 703 -0.54 8.06 12.95
N GLU A 704 0.05 9.06 12.28
CA GLU A 704 -0.21 10.48 12.58
C GLU A 704 -1.71 10.79 12.41
N TYR A 705 -2.28 10.40 11.27
CA TYR A 705 -3.70 10.59 10.96
C TYR A 705 -4.60 9.91 12.01
N GLU A 706 -4.40 8.63 12.27
CA GLU A 706 -5.33 7.86 13.09
C GLU A 706 -5.14 8.06 14.59
N LYS A 707 -3.89 8.07 15.07
CA LYS A 707 -3.54 8.01 16.49
C LYS A 707 -3.17 9.36 17.08
N VAL A 708 -2.42 10.19 16.36
CA VAL A 708 -2.00 11.51 16.87
C VAL A 708 -3.13 12.53 16.69
N ASN A 709 -3.75 12.57 15.51
CA ASN A 709 -4.86 13.47 15.19
C ASN A 709 -6.22 12.96 15.72
N GLY A 710 -6.28 11.72 16.21
CA GLY A 710 -7.44 11.15 16.91
C GLY A 710 -8.62 10.79 16.00
N TYR A 711 -8.42 10.68 14.68
CA TYR A 711 -9.49 10.30 13.75
C TYR A 711 -10.00 8.86 13.99
N ARG A 712 -9.14 7.97 14.50
CA ARG A 712 -9.54 6.58 14.81
C ARG A 712 -10.47 6.50 16.01
N ASP A 713 -10.27 7.31 17.04
CA ASP A 713 -11.11 7.30 18.24
C ASP A 713 -12.55 7.71 17.90
N LYS A 714 -12.72 8.68 17.00
CA LYS A 714 -14.04 9.11 16.49
C LYS A 714 -14.76 7.97 15.75
N HIS A 715 -14.05 7.24 14.89
CA HIS A 715 -14.61 6.09 14.18
C HIS A 715 -14.99 4.96 15.15
N ASN A 716 -14.12 4.65 16.11
CA ASN A 716 -14.37 3.63 17.11
C ASN A 716 -15.59 3.97 17.97
N GLN A 717 -15.78 5.24 18.36
CA GLN A 717 -16.95 5.68 19.12
C GLN A 717 -18.26 5.36 18.38
N GLN A 718 -18.34 5.67 17.09
CA GLN A 718 -19.51 5.36 16.26
C GLN A 718 -19.76 3.85 16.15
N ALA A 719 -18.68 3.07 16.00
CA ALA A 719 -18.78 1.61 15.94
C ALA A 719 -19.25 1.01 17.27
N PHE A 720 -18.79 1.55 18.41
CA PHE A 720 -19.21 1.12 19.75
C PHE A 720 -20.69 1.41 20.00
N GLU A 721 -21.20 2.57 19.57
CA GLU A 721 -22.64 2.87 19.64
C GLU A 721 -23.51 1.89 18.84
N LYS A 722 -22.97 1.29 17.76
CA LYS A 722 -23.65 0.24 17.01
C LYS A 722 -23.55 -1.11 17.72
N LEU A 723 -22.39 -1.45 18.27
CA LEU A 723 -22.16 -2.67 19.03
C LEU A 723 -23.01 -2.74 20.31
N ASP A 724 -23.20 -1.62 21.00
CA ASP A 724 -24.01 -1.57 22.23
C ASP A 724 -25.52 -1.77 21.98
N LYS A 725 -25.97 -1.76 20.73
CA LYS A 725 -27.35 -2.08 20.35
C LYS A 725 -27.59 -3.58 20.15
N ILE A 726 -26.53 -4.40 20.16
CA ILE A 726 -26.64 -5.85 20.04
C ILE A 726 -27.10 -6.41 21.39
N GLU A 727 -28.22 -7.15 21.40
CA GLU A 727 -28.67 -7.87 22.60
C GLU A 727 -27.68 -9.01 22.92
N VAL A 728 -27.29 -9.10 24.20
CA VAL A 728 -26.47 -10.19 24.72
C VAL A 728 -27.39 -11.29 25.23
N HIS A 729 -27.34 -12.47 24.61
CA HIS A 729 -28.23 -13.60 24.91
C HIS A 729 -27.68 -14.60 25.93
#